data_AF-A0A9W7EAT9-F1
#
_entry.id   AF-A0A9W7EAT9-F1
#
_cell.length_a   1.000
_cell.length_b   1.000
_cell.length_c   1.000
_cell.angle_alpha   90.00
_cell.angle_beta   90.00
_cell.angle_gamma   90.00
#
_symmetry.space_group_name_H-M   'P 1'
#
loop_
_entity.id
_entity.type
_entity.pdbx_description
1 polymer ?
#
loop_
_entity_poly.entity_id
_entity_poly.type
_entity_poly.pdbx_seq_one_letter_code
_entity_poly.pdbx_strand_id
1 'polypeptide(L)'
;MADVEKDTGLGEIEAEFSTSAFEALERDFQEVLSELVGDESLSKFREEYEKLHRALKKSHDQEKRLVKKCRELNTEIVNNAAKVQYALQLAQKDDTTIASLRKEIEKAWAMVDVSHEKELRAKDTITQLKDEINNLSKLVEKGAGLSVGQENMVKELLRVRDELQRQTEEQGAAVKVLETQLRELHKQKEELEASHTQQNEKIEAQAETLNARNAEISREQRRRERMDKELRDLRTKLDKKAAEGEAVGQEVLVAKTQVGQLEKQLTEARATMEKYLRDYDTLYQRTQKLTEDLEEQMEKTGSVHADFVSSQKELKLQRDECTRMQTAVGQMERKVDREHKAALRFRQMADAAKTPLLMSQQEVQSLKAELEVYKRRENTNRKEVDLLEREKNLQLTTIQKTEDKMKKTEDEVKNQERIAYSLENEMAQFKAETVKQRTVIYQLEKEREKYGVEASEQRTMYLQAMEEVKLRDMKYNEAQKKISEWEAKLKQQQQLYESVRSDRNLYSKNLIESQDEIAEMKRKFKIMNHQIEQLKEEISAKDNALVKEHFDHQKVQKQREQQRNEISRMKRLLGQNDDIIHKQDAEIRRLASMIRRMDEEALTQRKEYDQVINERDILGTQLIRRNDELALLYEKLKIQQSTLRKGEAQYAMRVEDLRLLKMKVRDLQREAVIAKSNVVNVDGLKRDLMHKNKELLQEKTKVKALSEELENPMNVHRWRKLEGSDPATYEMIQKIQTLQQRLIKKTEEVVEKDMLIQEKERLYLELKKILARQPGPEVAEQLSVYQSSLKEKGRQMKAMASELNMYQAQVNEYKYEIERLTRELQDVKRKYYEQKRRETLAREMEEEENILGKSQARSQAQAAQNATTRFTGGGFAIK
;
A
#
# COMPACT_ATOMS: atom_id res chain seq x y z
N MET A 1 3.23 -45.59 -35.67
CA MET A 1 1.82 -45.23 -35.36
C MET A 1 1.49 -44.05 -36.25
N ALA A 2 0.46 -44.14 -37.09
CA ALA A 2 0.30 -43.26 -38.26
C ALA A 2 -1.18 -42.91 -38.55
N ASP A 3 -1.99 -42.78 -37.49
CA ASP A 3 -3.46 -42.78 -37.57
C ASP A 3 -4.09 -41.55 -36.88
N VAL A 4 -3.49 -40.36 -36.99
CA VAL A 4 -3.95 -39.12 -36.32
C VAL A 4 -4.09 -37.91 -37.26
N GLU A 5 -3.49 -37.91 -38.44
CA GLU A 5 -3.41 -36.72 -39.33
C GLU A 5 -4.68 -36.42 -40.17
N LYS A 6 -5.88 -36.83 -39.73
CA LYS A 6 -7.05 -36.89 -40.63
C LYS A 6 -8.27 -36.04 -40.30
N ASP A 7 -8.21 -35.20 -39.25
CA ASP A 7 -9.40 -34.49 -38.72
C ASP A 7 -9.26 -32.96 -38.60
N THR A 8 -8.25 -32.36 -39.24
CA THR A 8 -7.98 -30.91 -39.15
C THR A 8 -8.85 -30.05 -40.08
N GLY A 9 -9.49 -30.62 -41.10
CA GLY A 9 -10.18 -29.86 -42.16
C GLY A 9 -11.56 -29.30 -41.79
N LEU A 10 -12.26 -29.87 -40.81
CA LEU A 10 -13.63 -29.46 -40.47
C LEU A 10 -13.69 -28.06 -39.84
N GLY A 11 -12.77 -27.75 -38.91
CA GLY A 11 -12.73 -26.48 -38.18
C GLY A 11 -12.21 -25.27 -38.96
N GLU A 12 -11.81 -25.45 -40.23
CA GLU A 12 -11.56 -24.32 -41.13
C GLU A 12 -12.83 -23.91 -41.87
N ILE A 13 -13.57 -24.88 -42.41
CA ILE A 13 -14.80 -24.67 -43.17
C ILE A 13 -15.88 -24.00 -42.31
N GLU A 14 -16.12 -24.48 -41.08
CA GLU A 14 -17.16 -23.90 -40.20
C GLU A 14 -16.90 -22.42 -39.85
N ALA A 15 -15.64 -22.02 -39.70
CA ALA A 15 -15.26 -20.66 -39.29
C ALA A 15 -15.36 -19.61 -40.42
N GLU A 16 -15.12 -20.03 -41.67
CA GLU A 16 -15.38 -19.19 -42.84
C GLU A 16 -16.88 -19.08 -43.12
N PHE A 17 -17.62 -20.19 -42.95
CA PHE A 17 -19.08 -20.21 -43.11
C PHE A 17 -19.79 -19.31 -42.08
N SER A 18 -19.38 -19.33 -40.80
CA SER A 18 -19.96 -18.46 -39.76
C SER A 18 -19.64 -16.98 -39.98
N THR A 19 -18.46 -16.66 -40.52
CA THR A 19 -18.11 -15.28 -40.90
C THR A 19 -18.99 -14.78 -42.05
N SER A 20 -19.17 -15.59 -43.09
CA SER A 20 -20.02 -15.21 -44.24
C SER A 20 -21.49 -15.06 -43.85
N ALA A 21 -22.01 -15.92 -42.98
CA ALA A 21 -23.37 -15.81 -42.45
C ALA A 21 -23.56 -14.53 -41.60
N PHE A 22 -22.57 -14.14 -40.80
CA PHE A 22 -22.60 -12.88 -40.04
C PHE A 22 -22.60 -11.65 -40.97
N GLU A 23 -21.84 -11.68 -42.06
CA GLU A 23 -21.80 -10.60 -43.06
C GLU A 23 -23.07 -10.51 -43.93
N ALA A 24 -23.94 -11.53 -43.93
CA ALA A 24 -25.31 -11.42 -44.44
C ALA A 24 -26.21 -10.74 -43.41
N LEU A 25 -26.24 -11.26 -42.18
CA LEU A 25 -27.02 -10.70 -41.06
C LEU A 25 -26.73 -9.21 -40.82
N GLU A 26 -25.47 -8.76 -40.86
CA GLU A 26 -25.13 -7.33 -40.67
C GLU A 26 -25.62 -6.43 -41.83
N ARG A 27 -25.92 -6.98 -43.02
CA ARG A 27 -26.61 -6.25 -44.09
C ARG A 27 -28.12 -6.18 -43.82
N ASP A 28 -28.76 -7.31 -43.52
CA ASP A 28 -30.18 -7.38 -43.20
C ASP A 28 -30.54 -6.43 -42.02
N PHE A 29 -29.69 -6.42 -40.97
CA PHE A 29 -29.82 -5.49 -39.84
C PHE A 29 -29.71 -4.01 -40.25
N GLN A 30 -28.86 -3.67 -41.23
CA GLN A 30 -28.72 -2.29 -41.71
C GLN A 30 -29.89 -1.86 -42.60
N GLU A 31 -30.42 -2.76 -43.41
CA GLU A 31 -31.60 -2.52 -44.24
C GLU A 31 -32.83 -2.25 -43.36
N VAL A 32 -33.13 -3.13 -42.40
CA VAL A 32 -34.22 -2.94 -41.42
C VAL A 32 -34.02 -1.68 -40.57
N LEU A 33 -32.78 -1.38 -40.14
CA LEU A 33 -32.50 -0.13 -39.43
C LEU A 33 -32.74 1.13 -40.29
N SER A 34 -32.60 1.04 -41.61
CA SER A 34 -32.84 2.15 -42.53
C SER A 34 -34.34 2.41 -42.75
N GLU A 35 -35.16 1.35 -42.85
CA GLU A 35 -36.63 1.46 -42.90
C GLU A 35 -37.19 2.07 -41.60
N LEU A 36 -36.66 1.64 -40.46
CA LEU A 36 -37.00 2.13 -39.12
C LEU A 36 -36.58 3.59 -38.84
N VAL A 37 -35.97 4.31 -39.78
CA VAL A 37 -35.74 5.77 -39.67
C VAL A 37 -36.99 6.56 -40.07
N GLY A 38 -37.89 6.00 -40.89
CA GLY A 38 -39.02 6.72 -41.47
C GLY A 38 -40.24 6.91 -40.55
N ASP A 39 -40.37 6.12 -39.48
CA ASP A 39 -41.54 6.12 -38.59
C ASP A 39 -41.15 6.45 -37.13
N GLU A 40 -41.51 7.64 -36.69
CA GLU A 40 -41.23 8.15 -35.34
C GLU A 40 -41.88 7.30 -34.22
N SER A 41 -43.00 6.61 -34.53
CA SER A 41 -43.67 5.73 -33.55
C SER A 41 -42.83 4.48 -33.22
N LEU A 42 -41.95 4.06 -34.13
CA LEU A 42 -41.09 2.88 -33.99
C LEU A 42 -39.70 3.19 -33.39
N SER A 43 -39.40 4.46 -33.06
CA SER A 43 -38.07 4.85 -32.54
C SER A 43 -37.63 4.05 -31.31
N LYS A 44 -38.56 3.64 -30.43
CA LYS A 44 -38.24 2.80 -29.26
C LYS A 44 -37.89 1.36 -29.64
N PHE A 45 -38.54 0.80 -30.67
CA PHE A 45 -38.19 -0.51 -31.19
C PHE A 45 -36.82 -0.49 -31.88
N ARG A 46 -36.55 0.56 -32.66
CA ARG A 46 -35.24 0.80 -33.28
C ARG A 46 -34.12 0.84 -32.24
N GLU A 47 -34.29 1.55 -31.12
CA GLU A 47 -33.28 1.59 -30.05
C GLU A 47 -32.94 0.20 -29.48
N GLU A 48 -33.94 -0.65 -29.22
CA GLU A 48 -33.70 -2.02 -28.73
C GLU A 48 -33.11 -2.93 -29.82
N TYR A 49 -33.50 -2.75 -31.08
CA TYR A 49 -32.93 -3.47 -32.22
C TYR A 49 -31.44 -3.10 -32.44
N GLU A 50 -31.08 -1.82 -32.31
CA GLU A 50 -29.68 -1.36 -32.32
C GLU A 50 -28.87 -1.90 -31.12
N LYS A 51 -29.48 -2.07 -29.94
CA LYS A 51 -28.84 -2.69 -28.76
C LYS A 51 -28.59 -4.18 -29.00
N LEU A 52 -29.56 -4.88 -29.59
CA LEU A 52 -29.45 -6.29 -29.96
C LEU A 52 -28.35 -6.52 -31.01
N HIS A 53 -28.30 -5.72 -32.08
CA HIS A 53 -27.24 -5.78 -33.08
C HIS A 53 -25.85 -5.56 -32.46
N ARG A 54 -25.71 -4.54 -31.59
CA ARG A 54 -24.46 -4.26 -30.87
C ARG A 54 -24.04 -5.42 -29.94
N ALA A 55 -24.98 -6.13 -29.33
CA ALA A 55 -24.70 -7.31 -28.52
C ALA A 55 -24.24 -8.50 -29.38
N LEU A 56 -24.94 -8.78 -30.49
CA LEU A 56 -24.62 -9.86 -31.42
C LEU A 56 -23.24 -9.67 -32.05
N LYS A 57 -22.95 -8.47 -32.57
CA LYS A 57 -21.65 -8.13 -33.15
C LYS A 57 -20.50 -8.27 -32.15
N LYS A 58 -20.71 -7.83 -30.90
CA LYS A 58 -19.74 -8.00 -29.81
C LYS A 58 -19.50 -9.48 -29.45
N SER A 59 -20.51 -10.34 -29.59
CA SER A 59 -20.38 -11.79 -29.40
C SER A 59 -19.54 -12.42 -30.52
N HIS A 60 -19.82 -12.11 -31.78
CA HIS A 60 -19.06 -12.61 -32.93
C HIS A 60 -17.59 -12.12 -32.90
N ASP A 61 -17.34 -10.86 -32.51
CA ASP A 61 -15.99 -10.32 -32.29
C ASP A 61 -15.21 -11.07 -31.19
N GLN A 62 -15.89 -11.63 -30.19
CA GLN A 62 -15.28 -12.43 -29.13
C GLN A 62 -15.02 -13.87 -29.58
N GLU A 63 -16.00 -14.49 -30.26
CA GLU A 63 -15.88 -15.81 -30.88
C GLU A 63 -14.71 -15.86 -31.87
N LYS A 64 -14.61 -14.89 -32.79
CA LYS A 64 -13.53 -14.77 -33.79
C LYS A 64 -12.14 -14.66 -33.14
N ARG A 65 -12.04 -14.01 -31.97
CA ARG A 65 -10.80 -13.96 -31.16
C ARG A 65 -10.50 -15.29 -30.47
N LEU A 66 -11.51 -15.99 -29.96
CA LEU A 66 -11.37 -17.31 -29.34
C LEU A 66 -10.93 -18.36 -30.37
N VAL A 67 -11.56 -18.41 -31.56
CA VAL A 67 -11.15 -19.29 -32.67
C VAL A 67 -9.70 -19.03 -33.07
N LYS A 68 -9.29 -17.76 -33.21
CA LYS A 68 -7.88 -17.40 -33.48
C LYS A 68 -6.95 -17.88 -32.36
N LYS A 69 -7.34 -17.70 -31.10
CA LYS A 69 -6.57 -18.16 -29.93
C LYS A 69 -6.42 -19.68 -29.88
N CYS A 70 -7.46 -20.43 -30.24
CA CYS A 70 -7.43 -21.88 -30.36
C CYS A 70 -6.52 -22.36 -31.49
N ARG A 71 -6.54 -21.69 -32.66
CA ARG A 71 -5.61 -21.99 -33.76
C ARG A 71 -4.15 -21.73 -33.36
N GLU A 72 -3.86 -20.59 -32.73
CA GLU A 72 -2.54 -20.26 -32.16
C GLU A 72 -2.06 -21.36 -31.19
N LEU A 73 -2.85 -21.68 -30.16
CA LEU A 73 -2.51 -22.70 -29.18
C LEU A 73 -2.33 -24.10 -29.80
N ASN A 74 -3.15 -24.48 -30.79
CA ASN A 74 -2.99 -25.76 -31.49
C ASN A 74 -1.66 -25.82 -32.26
N THR A 75 -1.27 -24.73 -32.93
CA THR A 75 0.06 -24.67 -33.58
C THR A 75 1.21 -24.70 -32.58
N GLU A 76 1.07 -24.12 -31.38
CA GLU A 76 2.07 -24.25 -30.32
C GLU A 76 2.18 -25.69 -29.79
N ILE A 77 1.05 -26.38 -29.61
CA ILE A 77 0.99 -27.78 -29.17
C ILE A 77 1.69 -28.69 -30.19
N VAL A 78 1.36 -28.59 -31.48
CA VAL A 78 2.00 -29.37 -32.55
C VAL A 78 3.51 -29.10 -32.62
N ASN A 79 3.93 -27.83 -32.58
CA ASN A 79 5.35 -27.46 -32.59
C ASN A 79 6.11 -27.98 -31.35
N ASN A 80 5.47 -28.05 -30.19
CA ASN A 80 6.11 -28.59 -28.99
C ASN A 80 6.13 -30.13 -28.98
N ALA A 81 5.10 -30.80 -29.52
CA ALA A 81 5.12 -32.25 -29.73
C ALA A 81 6.27 -32.69 -30.66
N ALA A 82 6.50 -31.95 -31.75
CA ALA A 82 7.62 -32.19 -32.66
C ALA A 82 8.99 -32.04 -31.97
N LYS A 83 9.17 -30.99 -31.14
CA LYS A 83 10.40 -30.80 -30.34
C LYS A 83 10.62 -31.94 -29.33
N VAL A 84 9.56 -32.42 -28.68
CA VAL A 84 9.63 -33.54 -27.73
C VAL A 84 10.00 -34.85 -28.43
N GLN A 85 9.44 -35.13 -29.61
CA GLN A 85 9.85 -36.28 -30.42
C GLN A 85 11.33 -36.18 -30.87
N TYR A 86 11.79 -34.99 -31.28
CA TYR A 86 13.19 -34.78 -31.64
C TYR A 86 14.14 -35.00 -30.45
N ALA A 87 13.79 -34.49 -29.27
CA ALA A 87 14.55 -34.71 -28.04
C ALA A 87 14.61 -36.19 -27.62
N LEU A 88 13.49 -36.93 -27.76
CA LEU A 88 13.44 -38.37 -27.53
C LEU A 88 14.32 -39.16 -28.52
N GLN A 89 14.33 -38.79 -29.80
CA GLN A 89 15.24 -39.39 -30.78
C GLN A 89 16.72 -39.08 -30.50
N LEU A 90 17.03 -37.92 -29.93
CA LEU A 90 18.40 -37.57 -29.54
C LEU A 90 18.85 -38.42 -28.36
N ALA A 91 18.04 -38.49 -27.29
CA ALA A 91 18.32 -39.31 -26.12
C ALA A 91 18.49 -40.80 -26.46
N GLN A 92 17.65 -41.35 -27.34
CA GLN A 92 17.79 -42.73 -27.80
C GLN A 92 19.10 -42.98 -28.58
N LYS A 93 19.59 -41.99 -29.33
CA LYS A 93 20.90 -42.09 -30.00
C LYS A 93 22.03 -42.06 -28.97
N ASP A 94 21.97 -41.12 -28.03
CA ASP A 94 22.97 -40.96 -26.97
C ASP A 94 23.10 -42.23 -26.11
N ASP A 95 21.98 -42.87 -25.75
CA ASP A 95 21.99 -44.17 -25.05
C ASP A 95 22.72 -45.26 -25.85
N THR A 96 22.56 -45.31 -27.19
CA THR A 96 23.26 -46.30 -28.03
C THR A 96 24.76 -46.05 -28.13
N THR A 97 25.22 -44.79 -28.20
CA THR A 97 26.65 -44.45 -28.16
C THR A 97 27.26 -44.65 -26.77
N ILE A 98 26.51 -44.39 -25.69
CA ILE A 98 26.95 -44.71 -24.32
C ILE A 98 27.13 -46.23 -24.16
N ALA A 99 26.22 -47.04 -24.73
CA ALA A 99 26.33 -48.50 -24.72
C ALA A 99 27.54 -49.02 -25.51
N SER A 100 27.87 -48.45 -26.68
CA SER A 100 29.07 -48.85 -27.43
C SER A 100 30.36 -48.45 -26.71
N LEU A 101 30.45 -47.22 -26.19
CA LEU A 101 31.64 -46.73 -25.49
C LEU A 101 31.94 -47.52 -24.21
N ARG A 102 30.93 -47.91 -23.43
CA ARG A 102 31.11 -48.81 -22.26
C ARG A 102 31.75 -50.14 -22.66
N LYS A 103 31.31 -50.73 -23.77
CA LYS A 103 31.82 -52.01 -24.29
C LYS A 103 33.25 -51.91 -24.85
N GLU A 104 33.71 -50.71 -25.20
CA GLU A 104 35.10 -50.45 -25.59
C GLU A 104 35.99 -50.25 -24.35
N ILE A 105 35.48 -49.59 -23.30
CA ILE A 105 36.18 -49.45 -22.01
C ILE A 105 36.43 -50.82 -21.36
N GLU A 106 35.46 -51.73 -21.37
CA GLU A 106 35.64 -53.11 -20.86
C GLU A 106 36.75 -53.87 -21.61
N LYS A 107 36.82 -53.72 -22.94
CA LYS A 107 37.90 -54.30 -23.76
C LYS A 107 39.26 -53.68 -23.46
N ALA A 108 39.32 -52.37 -23.24
CA ALA A 108 40.55 -51.67 -22.91
C ALA A 108 41.11 -52.16 -21.56
N TRP A 109 40.27 -52.30 -20.54
CA TRP A 109 40.65 -52.87 -19.24
C TRP A 109 41.21 -54.28 -19.37
N ALA A 110 40.53 -55.19 -20.07
CA ALA A 110 41.00 -56.56 -20.27
C ALA A 110 42.36 -56.64 -21.00
N MET A 111 42.69 -55.67 -21.86
CA MET A 111 44.02 -55.58 -22.50
C MET A 111 45.10 -55.05 -21.56
N VAL A 112 44.77 -54.16 -20.61
CA VAL A 112 45.70 -53.66 -19.58
C VAL A 112 46.12 -54.79 -18.64
N ASP A 113 45.18 -55.59 -18.14
CA ASP A 113 45.48 -56.72 -17.25
C ASP A 113 46.42 -57.74 -17.92
N VAL A 114 46.13 -58.11 -19.17
CA VAL A 114 46.97 -59.00 -20.00
C VAL A 114 48.34 -58.40 -20.33
N SER A 115 48.47 -57.07 -20.33
CA SER A 115 49.76 -56.39 -20.48
C SER A 115 50.58 -56.43 -19.18
N HIS A 116 49.95 -56.23 -18.03
CA HIS A 116 50.62 -56.19 -16.73
C HIS A 116 51.14 -57.58 -16.30
N GLU A 117 50.40 -58.66 -16.60
CA GLU A 117 50.88 -60.04 -16.45
C GLU A 117 52.18 -60.31 -17.23
N LYS A 118 52.31 -59.75 -18.44
CA LYS A 118 53.52 -59.89 -19.27
C LYS A 118 54.67 -59.04 -18.74
N GLU A 119 54.38 -57.85 -18.24
CA GLU A 119 55.36 -56.94 -17.62
C GLU A 119 56.03 -57.58 -16.39
N LEU A 120 55.27 -58.28 -15.55
CA LEU A 120 55.78 -59.02 -14.40
C LEU A 120 56.78 -60.12 -14.82
N ARG A 121 56.40 -60.98 -15.77
CA ARG A 121 57.27 -62.06 -16.28
C ARG A 121 58.54 -61.53 -16.97
N ALA A 122 58.47 -60.36 -17.59
CA ALA A 122 59.64 -59.67 -18.15
C ALA A 122 60.60 -59.14 -17.08
N LYS A 123 60.10 -58.69 -15.92
CA LYS A 123 60.95 -58.22 -14.81
C LYS A 123 61.77 -59.36 -14.19
N ASP A 124 61.17 -60.54 -14.02
CA ASP A 124 61.85 -61.72 -13.45
C ASP A 124 62.95 -62.31 -14.35
N THR A 125 62.87 -62.11 -15.68
CA THR A 125 63.95 -62.50 -16.60
C THR A 125 65.07 -61.45 -16.66
N ILE A 126 64.76 -60.16 -16.43
CA ILE A 126 65.75 -59.08 -16.40
C ILE A 126 66.61 -59.10 -15.14
N THR A 127 66.14 -59.66 -14.02
CA THR A 127 66.99 -59.90 -12.83
C THR A 127 67.99 -61.02 -13.06
N GLN A 128 67.55 -62.18 -13.57
CA GLN A 128 68.42 -63.33 -13.84
C GLN A 128 69.61 -62.98 -14.76
N LEU A 129 69.36 -62.26 -15.87
CA LEU A 129 70.42 -61.87 -16.82
C LEU A 129 71.44 -60.86 -16.26
N LYS A 130 71.12 -60.13 -15.18
CA LYS A 130 72.08 -59.20 -14.55
C LYS A 130 73.14 -59.91 -13.71
N ASP A 131 72.80 -61.06 -13.13
CA ASP A 131 73.73 -61.82 -12.30
C ASP A 131 74.77 -62.56 -13.15
N GLU A 132 74.43 -62.98 -14.38
CA GLU A 132 75.39 -63.58 -15.33
C GLU A 132 76.45 -62.56 -15.82
N ILE A 133 76.02 -61.33 -16.14
CA ILE A 133 76.92 -60.26 -16.62
C ILE A 133 77.97 -59.89 -15.56
N ASN A 134 77.61 -59.91 -14.28
CA ASN A 134 78.52 -59.68 -13.14
C ASN A 134 79.60 -60.76 -12.97
N ASN A 135 79.38 -61.97 -13.51
CA ASN A 135 80.34 -63.07 -13.43
C ASN A 135 81.33 -63.06 -14.60
N LEU A 136 80.89 -62.75 -15.82
CA LEU A 136 81.76 -62.69 -16.99
C LEU A 136 82.70 -61.48 -16.99
N SER A 137 82.27 -60.35 -16.42
CA SER A 137 83.05 -59.09 -16.40
C SER A 137 84.40 -59.20 -15.65
N LYS A 138 84.57 -60.20 -14.78
CA LYS A 138 85.79 -60.38 -13.94
C LYS A 138 86.95 -61.10 -14.65
N LEU A 139 86.77 -61.52 -15.91
CA LEU A 139 87.69 -62.46 -16.59
C LEU A 139 88.54 -61.80 -17.70
N VAL A 140 88.32 -60.51 -18.00
CA VAL A 140 88.89 -59.84 -19.20
C VAL A 140 90.11 -58.94 -18.89
N GLU A 141 90.33 -58.53 -17.64
CA GLU A 141 91.36 -57.53 -17.26
C GLU A 141 92.84 -58.03 -17.23
N LYS A 142 93.23 -59.04 -18.05
CA LYS A 142 94.62 -59.55 -18.08
C LYS A 142 95.17 -59.87 -19.49
N GLY A 143 95.95 -58.93 -20.04
CA GLY A 143 96.81 -59.03 -21.23
C GLY A 143 96.86 -57.68 -21.96
N ALA A 144 97.94 -56.88 -21.98
CA ALA A 144 99.30 -57.09 -22.51
C ALA A 144 99.35 -57.25 -24.05
N GLY A 145 100.16 -56.51 -24.84
CA GLY A 145 100.99 -55.32 -24.56
C GLY A 145 102.22 -55.18 -25.49
N LEU A 146 102.61 -53.95 -25.86
CA LEU A 146 103.88 -53.58 -26.58
C LEU A 146 104.05 -54.15 -28.02
N SER A 147 104.93 -53.66 -28.91
CA SER A 147 105.78 -52.44 -28.92
C SER A 147 105.90 -51.83 -30.33
N VAL A 148 106.07 -50.51 -30.38
CA VAL A 148 106.63 -49.71 -31.49
C VAL A 148 108.02 -50.22 -31.91
N GLY A 149 108.35 -50.13 -33.22
CA GLY A 149 109.68 -50.50 -33.73
C GLY A 149 110.02 -50.21 -35.21
N GLN A 150 109.07 -49.76 -36.04
CA GLN A 150 109.27 -49.56 -37.49
C GLN A 150 109.01 -48.12 -37.98
N GLU A 151 109.06 -47.14 -37.08
CA GLU A 151 108.45 -45.82 -37.30
C GLU A 151 109.32 -44.81 -38.09
N ASN A 152 110.63 -45.04 -38.21
CA ASN A 152 111.57 -44.00 -38.66
C ASN A 152 111.94 -44.03 -40.15
N MET A 153 111.67 -45.12 -40.88
CA MET A 153 111.76 -45.10 -42.36
C MET A 153 110.50 -44.48 -43.00
N VAL A 154 109.38 -44.52 -42.26
CA VAL A 154 108.07 -44.05 -42.74
C VAL A 154 107.99 -42.52 -42.75
N LYS A 155 108.66 -41.84 -41.81
CA LYS A 155 108.55 -40.38 -41.57
C LYS A 155 108.92 -39.49 -42.76
N GLU A 156 109.93 -39.84 -43.57
CA GLU A 156 110.30 -38.98 -44.71
C GLU A 156 109.38 -39.18 -45.94
N LEU A 157 108.79 -40.37 -46.09
CA LEU A 157 107.75 -40.62 -47.10
C LEU A 157 106.38 -40.04 -46.68
N LEU A 158 106.07 -40.03 -45.38
CA LEU A 158 104.94 -39.26 -44.85
C LEU A 158 105.09 -37.79 -45.22
N ARG A 159 106.27 -37.19 -45.00
CA ARG A 159 106.47 -35.74 -45.16
C ARG A 159 106.15 -35.19 -46.55
N VAL A 160 106.44 -35.94 -47.62
CA VAL A 160 106.12 -35.53 -49.00
C VAL A 160 104.65 -35.81 -49.35
N ARG A 161 104.07 -36.90 -48.83
CA ARG A 161 102.61 -37.12 -48.88
C ARG A 161 101.87 -35.99 -48.18
N ASP A 162 102.34 -35.61 -46.99
CA ASP A 162 101.64 -34.72 -46.07
C ASP A 162 101.52 -33.31 -46.63
N GLU A 163 102.53 -32.77 -47.32
CA GLU A 163 102.39 -31.44 -47.93
C GLU A 163 101.43 -31.43 -49.14
N LEU A 164 101.42 -32.47 -49.97
CA LEU A 164 100.44 -32.62 -51.05
C LEU A 164 99.02 -32.86 -50.50
N GLN A 165 98.91 -33.73 -49.48
CA GLN A 165 97.65 -34.03 -48.81
C GLN A 165 97.10 -32.77 -48.12
N ARG A 166 97.95 -32.01 -47.42
CA ARG A 166 97.61 -30.72 -46.80
C ARG A 166 97.08 -29.71 -47.82
N GLN A 167 97.64 -29.63 -49.03
CA GLN A 167 97.12 -28.75 -50.08
C GLN A 167 95.76 -29.22 -50.62
N THR A 168 95.53 -30.53 -50.78
CA THR A 168 94.18 -31.05 -51.12
C THR A 168 93.18 -30.94 -49.96
N GLU A 169 93.64 -30.99 -48.71
CA GLU A 169 92.80 -30.82 -47.52
C GLU A 169 92.46 -29.35 -47.27
N GLU A 170 93.37 -28.40 -47.56
CA GLU A 170 93.10 -26.96 -47.53
C GLU A 170 92.08 -26.58 -48.62
N GLN A 171 92.25 -27.04 -49.86
CA GLN A 171 91.27 -26.80 -50.93
C GLN A 171 89.94 -27.54 -50.67
N GLY A 172 89.99 -28.78 -50.18
CA GLY A 172 88.81 -29.55 -49.79
C GLY A 172 88.06 -28.96 -48.59
N ALA A 173 88.77 -28.33 -47.65
CA ALA A 173 88.18 -27.57 -46.55
C ALA A 173 87.55 -26.27 -47.06
N ALA A 174 88.22 -25.53 -47.95
CA ALA A 174 87.65 -24.33 -48.58
C ALA A 174 86.35 -24.64 -49.35
N VAL A 175 86.31 -25.72 -50.13
CA VAL A 175 85.09 -26.19 -50.81
C VAL A 175 84.02 -26.58 -49.79
N LYS A 176 84.34 -27.36 -48.75
CA LYS A 176 83.37 -27.72 -47.69
C LYS A 176 82.83 -26.51 -46.94
N VAL A 177 83.64 -25.48 -46.70
CA VAL A 177 83.21 -24.21 -46.07
C VAL A 177 82.28 -23.43 -47.01
N LEU A 178 82.57 -23.38 -48.31
CA LEU A 178 81.66 -22.77 -49.28
C LEU A 178 80.36 -23.56 -49.44
N GLU A 179 80.39 -24.90 -49.39
CA GLU A 179 79.20 -25.74 -49.41
C GLU A 179 78.35 -25.64 -48.13
N THR A 180 78.95 -25.46 -46.95
CA THR A 180 78.20 -25.23 -45.71
C THR A 180 77.66 -23.82 -45.67
N GLN A 181 78.41 -22.81 -46.14
CA GLN A 181 77.90 -21.44 -46.31
C GLN A 181 76.74 -21.40 -47.32
N LEU A 182 76.82 -22.09 -48.46
CA LEU A 182 75.73 -22.18 -49.42
C LEU A 182 74.50 -22.90 -48.84
N ARG A 183 74.67 -23.99 -48.10
CA ARG A 183 73.56 -24.69 -47.43
C ARG A 183 72.94 -23.85 -46.32
N GLU A 184 73.75 -23.15 -45.53
CA GLU A 184 73.27 -22.27 -44.46
C GLU A 184 72.55 -21.04 -45.05
N LEU A 185 73.02 -20.47 -46.16
CA LEU A 185 72.31 -19.42 -46.89
C LEU A 185 71.02 -19.92 -47.54
N HIS A 186 70.97 -21.15 -48.05
CA HIS A 186 69.72 -21.74 -48.57
C HIS A 186 68.70 -21.96 -47.44
N LYS A 187 69.16 -22.53 -46.31
CA LYS A 187 68.35 -22.73 -45.11
C LYS A 187 67.85 -21.40 -44.53
N GLN A 188 68.69 -20.37 -44.47
CA GLN A 188 68.27 -19.02 -44.04
C GLN A 188 67.28 -18.39 -45.03
N LYS A 189 67.41 -18.64 -46.34
CA LYS A 189 66.41 -18.22 -47.34
C LYS A 189 65.08 -18.94 -47.12
N GLU A 190 65.09 -20.26 -46.94
CA GLU A 190 63.89 -21.06 -46.67
C GLU A 190 63.22 -20.66 -45.34
N GLU A 191 64.01 -20.40 -44.28
CA GLU A 191 63.53 -19.90 -42.98
C GLU A 191 62.94 -18.48 -43.10
N LEU A 192 63.52 -17.60 -43.92
CA LEU A 192 62.98 -16.27 -44.21
C LEU A 192 61.70 -16.32 -45.06
N GLU A 193 61.65 -17.17 -46.08
CA GLU A 193 60.46 -17.36 -46.92
C GLU A 193 59.30 -17.98 -46.11
N ALA A 194 59.59 -18.96 -45.24
CA ALA A 194 58.63 -19.51 -44.29
C ALA A 194 58.18 -18.51 -43.21
N SER A 195 59.09 -17.64 -42.72
CA SER A 195 58.71 -16.54 -41.82
C SER A 195 57.81 -15.53 -42.53
N HIS A 196 58.10 -15.20 -43.79
CA HIS A 196 57.35 -14.22 -44.56
C HIS A 196 55.95 -14.73 -44.94
N THR A 197 55.80 -16.01 -45.31
CA THR A 197 54.46 -16.59 -45.52
C THR A 197 53.67 -16.61 -44.22
N GLN A 198 54.26 -17.08 -43.11
CA GLN A 198 53.61 -17.07 -41.81
C GLN A 198 53.27 -15.65 -41.30
N GLN A 199 54.04 -14.62 -41.68
CA GLN A 199 53.71 -13.23 -41.37
C GLN A 199 52.59 -12.67 -42.25
N ASN A 200 52.52 -13.04 -43.53
CA ASN A 200 51.36 -12.71 -44.37
C ASN A 200 50.08 -13.36 -43.84
N GLU A 201 50.10 -14.66 -43.50
CA GLU A 201 48.96 -15.36 -42.89
C GLU A 201 48.49 -14.68 -41.59
N LYS A 202 49.43 -14.24 -40.74
CA LYS A 202 49.11 -13.47 -39.52
C LYS A 202 48.51 -12.09 -39.82
N ILE A 203 48.99 -11.40 -40.86
CA ILE A 203 48.44 -10.10 -41.28
C ILE A 203 47.03 -10.28 -41.84
N GLU A 204 46.78 -11.34 -42.62
CA GLU A 204 45.48 -11.63 -43.22
C GLU A 204 44.45 -12.02 -42.14
N ALA A 205 44.81 -12.88 -41.19
CA ALA A 205 44.00 -13.17 -40.00
C ALA A 205 43.77 -11.95 -39.09
N GLN A 206 44.73 -11.02 -39.01
CA GLN A 206 44.56 -9.73 -38.32
C GLN A 206 43.60 -8.80 -39.08
N ALA A 207 43.60 -8.81 -40.41
CA ALA A 207 42.66 -8.05 -41.22
C ALA A 207 41.23 -8.62 -41.11
N GLU A 208 41.05 -9.94 -41.11
CA GLU A 208 39.76 -10.59 -40.87
C GLU A 208 39.21 -10.27 -39.48
N THR A 209 40.03 -10.39 -38.43
CA THR A 209 39.61 -10.08 -37.05
C THR A 209 39.34 -8.59 -36.83
N LEU A 210 40.07 -7.68 -37.49
CA LEU A 210 39.73 -6.25 -37.54
C LEU A 210 38.40 -6.00 -38.24
N ASN A 211 38.13 -6.65 -39.37
CA ASN A 211 36.84 -6.53 -40.08
C ASN A 211 35.68 -7.08 -39.25
N ALA A 212 35.86 -8.21 -38.55
CA ALA A 212 34.90 -8.75 -37.61
C ALA A 212 34.62 -7.76 -36.46
N ARG A 213 35.67 -7.18 -35.84
CA ARG A 213 35.52 -6.15 -34.80
C ARG A 213 34.84 -4.88 -35.31
N ASN A 214 35.14 -4.42 -36.52
CA ASN A 214 34.47 -3.26 -37.13
C ASN A 214 32.97 -3.55 -37.37
N ALA A 215 32.62 -4.77 -37.79
CA ALA A 215 31.23 -5.21 -37.93
C ALA A 215 30.51 -5.29 -36.57
N GLU A 216 31.16 -5.77 -35.51
CA GLU A 216 30.64 -5.72 -34.14
C GLU A 216 30.43 -4.29 -33.64
N ILE A 217 31.42 -3.40 -33.81
CA ILE A 217 31.34 -1.99 -33.42
C ILE A 217 30.16 -1.31 -34.12
N SER A 218 29.97 -1.55 -35.42
CA SER A 218 28.82 -0.99 -36.16
C SER A 218 27.47 -1.56 -35.68
N ARG A 219 27.40 -2.86 -35.35
CA ARG A 219 26.20 -3.48 -34.75
C ARG A 219 25.89 -2.89 -33.38
N GLU A 220 26.91 -2.68 -32.55
CA GLU A 220 26.75 -2.17 -31.19
C GLU A 220 26.48 -0.66 -31.16
N GLN A 221 27.02 0.12 -32.11
CA GLN A 221 26.58 1.50 -32.37
C GLN A 221 25.08 1.53 -32.71
N ARG A 222 24.62 0.72 -33.67
CA ARG A 222 23.18 0.64 -34.04
C ARG A 222 22.31 0.07 -32.92
N ARG A 223 22.86 -0.65 -31.94
CA ARG A 223 22.16 -1.12 -30.73
C ARG A 223 22.07 0.01 -29.70
N ARG A 224 23.19 0.70 -29.45
CA ARG A 224 23.25 1.89 -28.61
C ARG A 224 22.34 3.01 -29.12
N GLU A 225 22.32 3.33 -30.41
CA GLU A 225 21.44 4.36 -30.98
C GLU A 225 19.95 4.06 -30.75
N ARG A 226 19.57 2.78 -30.80
CA ARG A 226 18.21 2.34 -30.45
C ARG A 226 17.95 2.52 -28.95
N MET A 227 18.86 2.08 -28.07
CA MET A 227 18.73 2.31 -26.63
C MET A 227 18.73 3.80 -26.26
N ASP A 228 19.59 4.62 -26.86
CA ASP A 228 19.66 6.07 -26.66
C ASP A 228 18.38 6.77 -27.18
N LYS A 229 17.63 6.16 -28.11
CA LYS A 229 16.30 6.62 -28.53
C LYS A 229 15.20 6.13 -27.59
N GLU A 230 15.19 4.85 -27.25
CA GLU A 230 14.25 4.25 -26.28
C GLU A 230 14.35 4.93 -24.91
N LEU A 231 15.55 5.28 -24.44
CA LEU A 231 15.78 6.05 -23.22
C LEU A 231 15.21 7.47 -23.32
N ARG A 232 15.27 8.14 -24.48
CA ARG A 232 14.64 9.45 -24.71
C ARG A 232 13.11 9.35 -24.75
N ASP A 233 12.58 8.31 -25.39
CA ASP A 233 11.14 8.02 -25.44
C ASP A 233 10.60 7.59 -24.06
N LEU A 234 11.39 6.91 -23.24
CA LEU A 234 11.07 6.57 -21.85
C LEU A 234 11.17 7.78 -20.93
N ARG A 235 12.18 8.65 -21.11
CA ARG A 235 12.34 9.86 -20.28
C ARG A 235 11.22 10.86 -20.54
N THR A 236 10.87 11.13 -21.80
CA THR A 236 9.71 11.97 -22.13
C THR A 236 8.36 11.39 -21.68
N LYS A 237 8.24 10.05 -21.55
CA LYS A 237 7.08 9.41 -20.88
C LYS A 237 7.13 9.58 -19.36
N LEU A 238 8.31 9.48 -18.75
CA LEU A 238 8.53 9.71 -17.32
C LEU A 238 8.20 11.16 -16.93
N ASP A 239 8.69 12.14 -17.70
CA ASP A 239 8.47 13.57 -17.47
C ASP A 239 6.96 13.90 -17.58
N LYS A 240 6.25 13.31 -18.55
CA LYS A 240 4.78 13.39 -18.65
C LYS A 240 4.08 12.77 -17.44
N LYS A 241 4.53 11.59 -16.99
CA LYS A 241 3.96 10.91 -15.81
C LYS A 241 4.28 11.64 -14.49
N ALA A 242 5.39 12.37 -14.42
CA ALA A 242 5.69 13.28 -13.32
C ALA A 242 4.72 14.47 -13.31
N ALA A 243 4.51 15.13 -14.44
CA ALA A 243 3.54 16.24 -14.57
C ALA A 243 2.09 15.81 -14.28
N GLU A 244 1.66 14.63 -14.77
CA GLU A 244 0.38 14.02 -14.39
C GLU A 244 0.32 13.74 -12.86
N GLY A 245 1.42 13.27 -12.27
CA GLY A 245 1.52 13.02 -10.83
C GLY A 245 1.47 14.29 -9.97
N GLU A 246 2.04 15.39 -10.44
CA GLU A 246 1.93 16.71 -9.78
C GLU A 246 0.51 17.27 -9.87
N ALA A 247 -0.16 17.14 -11.03
CA ALA A 247 -1.55 17.56 -11.19
C ALA A 247 -2.49 16.77 -10.26
N VAL A 248 -2.40 15.43 -10.26
CA VAL A 248 -3.16 14.58 -9.31
C VAL A 248 -2.77 14.87 -7.86
N GLY A 249 -1.50 15.23 -7.59
CA GLY A 249 -1.04 15.68 -6.28
C GLY A 249 -1.76 16.95 -5.79
N GLN A 250 -2.01 17.91 -6.68
CA GLN A 250 -2.79 19.12 -6.38
C GLN A 250 -4.28 18.79 -6.18
N GLU A 251 -4.89 17.95 -7.01
CA GLU A 251 -6.28 17.49 -6.82
C GLU A 251 -6.46 16.77 -5.47
N VAL A 252 -5.52 15.89 -5.10
CA VAL A 252 -5.50 15.21 -3.79
C VAL A 252 -5.32 16.19 -2.64
N LEU A 253 -4.58 17.29 -2.82
CA LEU A 253 -4.45 18.33 -1.80
C LEU A 253 -5.78 19.07 -1.59
N VAL A 254 -6.45 19.48 -2.67
CA VAL A 254 -7.78 20.12 -2.62
C VAL A 254 -8.80 19.18 -1.96
N ALA A 255 -8.85 17.92 -2.39
CA ALA A 255 -9.74 16.91 -1.83
C ALA A 255 -9.50 16.70 -0.33
N LYS A 256 -8.23 16.65 0.11
CA LYS A 256 -7.89 16.61 1.55
C LYS A 256 -8.39 17.84 2.30
N THR A 257 -8.29 19.06 1.74
CA THR A 257 -8.84 20.25 2.42
C THR A 257 -10.35 20.22 2.53
N GLN A 258 -11.07 19.68 1.54
CA GLN A 258 -12.53 19.52 1.61
C GLN A 258 -12.94 18.41 2.58
N VAL A 259 -12.21 17.30 2.64
CA VAL A 259 -12.42 16.25 3.66
C VAL A 259 -12.24 16.82 5.07
N GLY A 260 -11.16 17.58 5.34
CA GLY A 260 -10.95 18.20 6.65
C GLY A 260 -12.04 19.22 7.04
N GLN A 261 -12.62 19.93 6.07
CA GLN A 261 -13.78 20.81 6.31
C GLN A 261 -15.04 20.00 6.65
N LEU A 262 -15.31 18.91 5.93
CA LEU A 262 -16.44 18.02 6.16
C LEU A 262 -16.31 17.25 7.49
N GLU A 263 -15.11 16.82 7.88
CA GLU A 263 -14.82 16.21 9.18
C GLU A 263 -15.03 17.19 10.33
N LYS A 264 -14.66 18.47 10.14
CA LYS A 264 -14.93 19.53 11.12
C LYS A 264 -16.44 19.79 11.26
N GLN A 265 -17.18 19.88 10.16
CA GLN A 265 -18.64 20.00 10.19
C GLN A 265 -19.31 18.77 10.83
N LEU A 266 -18.81 17.56 10.56
CA LEU A 266 -19.32 16.31 11.13
C LEU A 266 -19.05 16.21 12.64
N THR A 267 -17.91 16.70 13.13
CA THR A 267 -17.59 16.73 14.57
C THR A 267 -18.38 17.81 15.31
N GLU A 268 -18.57 18.98 14.71
CA GLU A 268 -19.47 20.04 15.21
C GLU A 268 -20.92 19.54 15.28
N ALA A 269 -21.43 18.92 14.22
CA ALA A 269 -22.76 18.32 14.20
C ALA A 269 -22.93 17.23 15.28
N ARG A 270 -21.95 16.32 15.43
CA ARG A 270 -21.96 15.30 16.50
C ARG A 270 -21.96 15.92 17.90
N ALA A 271 -21.19 16.98 18.14
CA ALA A 271 -21.19 17.69 19.42
C ALA A 271 -22.57 18.32 19.73
N THR A 272 -23.25 18.89 18.72
CA THR A 272 -24.63 19.38 18.90
C THR A 272 -25.62 18.24 19.15
N MET A 273 -25.47 17.10 18.47
CA MET A 273 -26.30 15.90 18.68
C MET A 273 -26.14 15.34 20.11
N GLU A 274 -24.92 15.27 20.63
CA GLU A 274 -24.69 14.90 22.04
C GLU A 274 -25.27 15.92 23.04
N LYS A 275 -25.21 17.22 22.73
CA LYS A 275 -25.84 18.27 23.56
C LYS A 275 -27.36 18.04 23.61
N TYR A 276 -28.00 17.83 22.46
CA TYR A 276 -29.44 17.52 22.39
C TYR A 276 -29.81 16.20 23.08
N LEU A 277 -28.96 15.17 23.04
CA LEU A 277 -29.20 13.92 23.76
C LEU A 277 -29.11 14.10 25.30
N ARG A 278 -28.18 14.92 25.80
CA ARG A 278 -28.09 15.28 27.22
C ARG A 278 -29.25 16.19 27.67
N ASP A 279 -29.64 17.14 26.83
CA ASP A 279 -30.80 18.00 27.08
C ASP A 279 -32.11 17.18 27.07
N TYR A 280 -32.22 16.18 26.17
CA TYR A 280 -33.34 15.23 26.15
C TYR A 280 -33.37 14.32 27.39
N ASP A 281 -32.23 13.72 27.78
CA ASP A 281 -32.15 12.86 28.97
C ASP A 281 -32.48 13.63 30.26
N THR A 282 -31.96 14.86 30.41
CA THR A 282 -32.31 15.70 31.57
C THR A 282 -33.76 16.19 31.56
N LEU A 283 -34.36 16.43 30.39
CA LEU A 283 -35.81 16.69 30.27
C LEU A 283 -36.64 15.43 30.56
N TYR A 284 -36.19 14.25 30.12
CA TYR A 284 -36.84 12.97 30.37
C TYR A 284 -36.83 12.64 31.86
N GLN A 285 -35.67 12.68 32.52
CA GLN A 285 -35.54 12.49 33.98
C GLN A 285 -36.35 13.52 34.77
N ARG A 286 -36.45 14.77 34.29
CA ARG A 286 -37.29 15.79 34.92
C ARG A 286 -38.78 15.52 34.73
N THR A 287 -39.18 15.01 33.58
CA THR A 287 -40.59 14.64 33.29
C THR A 287 -40.98 13.40 34.10
N GLN A 288 -40.09 12.40 34.18
CA GLN A 288 -40.25 11.24 35.05
C GLN A 288 -40.40 11.68 36.50
N LYS A 289 -39.52 12.54 37.03
CA LYS A 289 -39.67 13.07 38.40
C LYS A 289 -40.96 13.85 38.62
N LEU A 290 -41.42 14.65 37.65
CA LEU A 290 -42.73 15.31 37.74
C LEU A 290 -43.91 14.32 37.67
N THR A 291 -43.69 13.13 37.12
CA THR A 291 -44.68 12.03 37.11
C THR A 291 -44.65 11.29 38.45
N GLU A 292 -43.46 10.99 38.98
CA GLU A 292 -43.25 10.43 40.34
C GLU A 292 -43.80 11.38 41.42
N ASP A 293 -43.53 12.68 41.33
CA ASP A 293 -44.11 13.72 42.20
C ASP A 293 -45.64 13.76 42.08
N LEU A 294 -46.20 13.64 40.86
CA LEU A 294 -47.64 13.64 40.63
C LEU A 294 -48.31 12.38 41.20
N GLU A 295 -47.70 11.21 41.00
CA GLU A 295 -48.12 9.94 41.57
C GLU A 295 -48.04 9.98 43.10
N GLU A 296 -46.99 10.55 43.68
CA GLU A 296 -46.85 10.75 45.12
C GLU A 296 -47.90 11.74 45.67
N GLN A 297 -48.24 12.81 44.93
CA GLN A 297 -49.36 13.70 45.30
C GLN A 297 -50.72 13.03 45.12
N MET A 298 -50.90 12.15 44.13
CA MET A 298 -52.12 11.34 43.96
C MET A 298 -52.25 10.28 45.05
N GLU A 299 -51.16 9.64 45.48
CA GLU A 299 -51.13 8.70 46.59
C GLU A 299 -51.34 9.42 47.93
N LYS A 300 -50.74 10.60 48.14
CA LYS A 300 -51.04 11.46 49.30
C LYS A 300 -52.47 11.96 49.32
N THR A 301 -53.05 12.33 48.17
CA THR A 301 -54.47 12.71 48.07
C THR A 301 -55.38 11.49 48.28
N GLY A 302 -54.98 10.32 47.78
CA GLY A 302 -55.64 9.03 48.00
C GLY A 302 -55.60 8.60 49.46
N SER A 303 -54.46 8.76 50.14
CA SER A 303 -54.29 8.57 51.59
C SER A 303 -55.17 9.56 52.32
N VAL A 304 -55.02 10.87 52.13
CA VAL A 304 -55.86 11.89 52.81
C VAL A 304 -57.36 11.69 52.55
N HIS A 305 -57.76 11.16 51.39
CA HIS A 305 -59.15 10.76 51.15
C HIS A 305 -59.54 9.46 51.87
N ALA A 306 -58.69 8.43 51.87
CA ALA A 306 -58.88 7.19 52.62
C ALA A 306 -58.85 7.42 54.14
N ASP A 307 -58.06 8.39 54.61
CA ASP A 307 -57.90 8.88 55.97
C ASP A 307 -59.07 9.79 56.38
N PHE A 308 -59.64 10.55 55.44
CA PHE A 308 -60.92 11.23 55.65
C PHE A 308 -62.08 10.23 55.73
N VAL A 309 -62.08 9.19 54.88
CA VAL A 309 -63.08 8.11 54.91
C VAL A 309 -62.88 7.19 56.13
N SER A 310 -61.65 6.95 56.58
CA SER A 310 -61.36 6.23 57.83
C SER A 310 -61.75 7.09 59.01
N SER A 311 -61.34 8.36 59.08
CA SER A 311 -61.76 9.32 60.12
C SER A 311 -63.27 9.53 60.16
N GLN A 312 -63.98 9.47 59.02
CA GLN A 312 -65.44 9.52 58.99
C GLN A 312 -66.07 8.20 59.48
N LYS A 313 -65.47 7.05 59.13
CA LYS A 313 -65.86 5.74 59.69
C LYS A 313 -65.53 5.64 61.18
N GLU A 314 -64.44 6.24 61.65
CA GLU A 314 -63.98 6.28 63.04
C GLU A 314 -64.73 7.35 63.85
N LEU A 315 -65.18 8.46 63.29
CA LEU A 315 -66.15 9.36 63.97
C LEU A 315 -67.53 8.71 64.13
N LYS A 316 -67.78 7.62 63.39
CA LYS A 316 -68.87 6.66 63.61
C LYS A 316 -68.47 5.59 64.61
N LEU A 317 -67.32 4.93 64.41
CA LEU A 317 -66.86 3.80 65.23
C LEU A 317 -66.53 4.25 66.65
N GLN A 318 -65.89 5.40 66.87
CA GLN A 318 -65.68 6.04 68.16
C GLN A 318 -66.97 6.61 68.78
N ARG A 319 -68.07 6.76 68.02
CA ARG A 319 -69.42 6.91 68.61
C ARG A 319 -69.91 5.56 69.16
N ASP A 320 -69.71 4.51 68.37
CA ASP A 320 -70.03 3.11 68.70
C ASP A 320 -68.99 2.47 69.65
N GLU A 321 -67.91 3.17 69.98
CA GLU A 321 -66.79 2.74 70.83
C GLU A 321 -66.52 3.68 72.00
N CYS A 322 -66.93 4.95 72.02
CA CYS A 322 -67.19 5.62 73.31
C CYS A 322 -68.23 4.84 74.12
N THR A 323 -69.10 4.08 73.44
CA THR A 323 -70.08 3.16 74.02
C THR A 323 -69.58 1.71 74.22
N ARG A 324 -68.31 1.38 73.86
CA ARG A 324 -67.68 0.05 74.09
C ARG A 324 -66.33 0.09 74.82
N MET A 325 -65.54 1.14 74.68
CA MET A 325 -64.30 1.36 75.46
C MET A 325 -64.60 1.60 76.95
N GLN A 326 -65.83 2.01 77.30
CA GLN A 326 -66.33 1.92 78.68
C GLN A 326 -66.36 0.47 79.23
N THR A 327 -66.24 -0.57 78.39
CA THR A 327 -66.28 -1.98 78.80
C THR A 327 -65.04 -2.81 78.41
N ALA A 328 -64.12 -2.30 77.58
CA ALA A 328 -63.04 -3.09 76.97
C ALA A 328 -61.62 -2.88 77.54
N VAL A 329 -61.33 -1.74 78.21
CA VAL A 329 -59.94 -1.34 78.60
C VAL A 329 -59.22 -2.38 79.48
N GLY A 330 -59.93 -3.14 80.31
CA GLY A 330 -59.33 -4.01 81.34
C GLY A 330 -58.69 -5.34 80.89
N GLN A 331 -58.48 -5.61 79.59
CA GLN A 331 -58.11 -6.97 79.13
C GLN A 331 -56.77 -7.13 78.38
N MET A 332 -56.15 -6.09 77.81
CA MET A 332 -55.08 -6.27 76.80
C MET A 332 -53.63 -6.03 77.26
N GLU A 333 -53.39 -5.58 78.50
CA GLU A 333 -52.03 -5.29 79.03
C GLU A 333 -51.11 -6.52 79.22
N ARG A 334 -51.54 -7.74 78.82
CA ARG A 334 -50.94 -9.02 79.28
C ARG A 334 -50.37 -9.94 78.20
N LYS A 335 -50.08 -9.45 76.99
CA LYS A 335 -49.60 -10.29 75.86
C LYS A 335 -48.23 -9.95 75.27
N VAL A 336 -47.62 -8.81 75.58
CA VAL A 336 -46.36 -8.34 74.97
C VAL A 336 -45.12 -9.19 75.38
N ASP A 337 -45.22 -9.92 76.49
CA ASP A 337 -44.07 -10.41 77.27
C ASP A 337 -43.43 -11.73 76.80
N ARG A 338 -43.72 -12.22 75.57
CA ARG A 338 -43.41 -13.62 75.18
C ARG A 338 -42.43 -13.85 74.03
N GLU A 339 -42.28 -12.95 73.06
CA GLU A 339 -41.58 -13.31 71.81
C GLU A 339 -40.05 -13.06 71.85
N HIS A 340 -39.54 -12.31 72.84
CA HIS A 340 -38.13 -11.90 72.94
C HIS A 340 -37.14 -13.03 73.34
N LYS A 341 -37.47 -14.31 73.14
CA LYS A 341 -36.66 -15.46 73.62
C LYS A 341 -36.32 -16.54 72.57
N ALA A 342 -36.67 -16.36 71.30
CA ALA A 342 -36.43 -17.37 70.26
C ALA A 342 -35.03 -17.34 69.59
N ALA A 343 -34.31 -16.20 69.64
CA ALA A 343 -33.25 -15.86 68.69
C ALA A 343 -31.81 -16.35 69.02
N LEU A 344 -31.61 -17.53 69.62
CA LEU A 344 -30.26 -17.92 70.12
C LEU A 344 -29.93 -19.44 70.12
N ARG A 345 -30.39 -20.25 69.15
CA ARG A 345 -30.18 -21.73 69.21
C ARG A 345 -29.71 -22.49 67.96
N PHE A 346 -29.38 -21.82 66.86
CA PHE A 346 -28.73 -22.44 65.69
C PHE A 346 -27.38 -21.74 65.42
N ARG A 347 -26.25 -22.14 66.02
CA ARG A 347 -25.53 -23.45 65.90
C ARG A 347 -24.98 -23.59 64.47
N GLN A 348 -23.69 -23.46 64.16
CA GLN A 348 -22.47 -23.84 64.91
C GLN A 348 -22.39 -25.36 65.19
N MET A 349 -22.34 -26.13 64.10
CA MET A 349 -21.83 -27.51 63.98
C MET A 349 -21.14 -27.54 62.59
N ALA A 350 -19.83 -27.85 62.51
CA ALA A 350 -19.22 -29.20 62.52
C ALA A 350 -19.38 -29.88 61.13
N ASP A 351 -18.37 -30.45 60.47
CA ASP A 351 -16.92 -30.62 60.73
C ASP A 351 -16.17 -30.58 59.37
N ALA A 352 -14.95 -30.06 59.20
CA ALA A 352 -13.62 -30.42 59.74
C ALA A 352 -12.96 -31.66 59.07
N ALA A 353 -11.65 -31.53 58.75
CA ALA A 353 -10.72 -32.57 58.28
C ALA A 353 -10.97 -33.21 56.88
N LYS A 354 -9.95 -33.74 56.16
CA LYS A 354 -8.52 -33.36 56.05
C LYS A 354 -7.94 -33.94 54.74
N THR A 355 -6.96 -33.25 54.17
CA THR A 355 -5.98 -33.73 53.16
C THR A 355 -5.19 -34.99 53.63
N PRO A 356 -4.43 -35.72 52.76
CA PRO A 356 -3.86 -35.31 51.45
C PRO A 356 -3.80 -36.42 50.35
N LEU A 357 -2.93 -36.16 49.35
CA LEU A 357 -2.10 -37.11 48.58
C LEU A 357 -2.76 -37.80 47.36
N LEU A 358 -2.06 -37.97 46.22
CA LEU A 358 -0.60 -37.96 45.95
C LEU A 358 -0.28 -37.31 44.58
N MET A 359 1.01 -37.01 44.31
CA MET A 359 1.59 -36.62 43.00
C MET A 359 1.07 -35.29 42.42
N SER A 360 1.63 -34.12 42.77
CA SER A 360 3.00 -33.65 42.50
C SER A 360 3.39 -33.61 41.03
N GLN A 361 3.67 -32.41 40.51
CA GLN A 361 4.97 -32.06 39.91
C GLN A 361 5.08 -30.55 39.63
N GLN A 362 5.45 -29.80 40.67
CA GLN A 362 6.17 -28.54 40.57
C GLN A 362 7.31 -28.59 41.61
N GLU A 363 8.34 -27.76 41.40
CA GLU A 363 9.64 -27.82 42.08
C GLU A 363 10.43 -29.12 41.76
N VAL A 364 11.49 -29.16 40.96
CA VAL A 364 12.33 -28.12 40.32
C VAL A 364 13.03 -27.17 41.31
N GLN A 365 14.36 -27.25 41.34
CA GLN A 365 15.26 -26.34 42.07
C GLN A 365 15.17 -26.35 43.62
N SER A 366 15.88 -27.30 44.21
CA SER A 366 16.87 -26.90 45.23
C SER A 366 18.21 -27.55 44.95
N LEU A 367 19.18 -26.74 44.51
CA LEU A 367 20.60 -27.13 44.45
C LEU A 367 21.15 -27.32 45.86
N LYS A 368 21.69 -28.50 46.14
CA LYS A 368 22.95 -28.74 46.86
C LYS A 368 23.41 -30.17 46.52
N ALA A 369 24.51 -30.32 45.81
CA ALA A 369 25.90 -30.18 46.30
C ALA A 369 26.29 -31.41 47.14
N GLU A 370 27.38 -32.08 46.79
CA GLU A 370 28.65 -32.06 47.56
C GLU A 370 28.51 -32.74 48.95
N LEU A 371 29.31 -33.76 49.29
CA LEU A 371 30.55 -34.24 48.67
C LEU A 371 30.70 -35.77 48.85
N GLU A 372 31.80 -36.30 48.31
CA GLU A 372 32.53 -37.53 48.69
C GLU A 372 32.06 -38.33 49.93
N VAL A 373 32.18 -39.67 49.95
CA VAL A 373 33.49 -40.35 50.10
C VAL A 373 33.43 -41.82 49.66
N TYR A 374 34.49 -42.26 48.95
CA TYR A 374 35.16 -43.58 48.92
C TYR A 374 34.38 -44.84 49.39
N LYS A 375 34.53 -46.01 48.75
CA LYS A 375 35.75 -46.60 48.15
C LYS A 375 35.41 -47.27 46.80
N ARG A 376 36.33 -47.31 45.82
CA ARG A 376 37.40 -48.33 45.64
C ARG A 376 36.85 -49.78 45.78
N ARG A 377 37.16 -50.72 44.89
CA ARG A 377 38.43 -50.87 44.14
C ARG A 377 38.29 -51.85 42.95
N GLU A 378 39.40 -51.99 42.22
CA GLU A 378 39.79 -53.10 41.34
C GLU A 378 38.98 -53.30 40.04
N ASN A 379 39.58 -53.39 38.84
CA ASN A 379 40.95 -53.09 38.41
C ASN A 379 40.88 -52.63 36.92
N THR A 380 41.60 -51.61 36.45
CA THR A 380 43.03 -51.61 36.02
C THR A 380 43.46 -52.83 35.18
N ASN A 381 44.32 -52.72 34.17
CA ASN A 381 44.80 -51.57 33.38
C ASN A 381 45.19 -52.15 32.00
N ARG A 382 45.06 -51.40 30.91
CA ARG A 382 45.53 -51.86 29.58
C ARG A 382 46.39 -50.83 28.85
N LYS A 383 47.63 -50.68 29.34
CA LYS A 383 48.83 -50.28 28.57
C LYS A 383 50.06 -50.35 29.47
N GLU A 384 50.89 -51.35 29.25
CA GLU A 384 52.33 -51.34 29.57
C GLU A 384 53.02 -52.29 28.59
N VAL A 385 54.29 -52.01 28.28
CA VAL A 385 55.07 -52.55 27.16
C VAL A 385 56.54 -52.64 27.61
N ASP A 386 57.30 -53.57 27.02
CA ASP A 386 58.71 -53.94 27.33
C ASP A 386 58.89 -54.62 28.71
N LEU A 387 59.71 -55.67 28.91
CA LEU A 387 61.04 -56.01 28.34
C LEU A 387 61.29 -57.54 28.27
N LEU A 388 62.22 -58.00 27.42
CA LEU A 388 63.22 -59.10 27.66
C LEU A 388 64.18 -59.29 26.45
N GLU A 389 65.39 -59.86 26.65
CA GLU A 389 66.48 -60.08 25.64
C GLU A 389 67.31 -61.38 25.97
N ARG A 390 68.43 -61.83 25.36
CA ARG A 390 69.47 -61.31 24.40
C ARG A 390 70.25 -62.50 23.74
N GLU A 391 71.56 -62.33 23.41
CA GLU A 391 72.61 -63.37 23.17
C GLU A 391 72.68 -64.11 21.80
N LYS A 392 73.82 -64.60 21.24
CA LYS A 392 75.28 -64.22 21.26
C LYS A 392 76.10 -65.07 20.22
N ASN A 393 77.40 -64.73 20.01
CA ASN A 393 78.54 -65.62 19.56
C ASN A 393 78.56 -66.17 18.09
N LEU A 394 79.69 -66.47 17.39
CA LEU A 394 81.16 -66.18 17.47
C LEU A 394 81.90 -66.34 16.07
N GLN A 395 83.19 -66.77 15.95
CA GLN A 395 84.12 -66.65 14.76
C GLN A 395 84.79 -68.01 14.29
N LEU A 396 85.82 -68.21 13.41
CA LEU A 396 87.07 -67.48 12.97
C LEU A 396 87.68 -67.99 11.57
N THR A 397 89.01 -67.95 11.31
CA THR A 397 89.73 -68.06 9.96
C THR A 397 91.11 -68.82 9.97
N THR A 398 91.71 -69.36 8.84
CA THR A 398 93.21 -69.44 8.45
C THR A 398 93.78 -70.46 7.35
N ILE A 399 95.01 -70.19 6.75
CA ILE A 399 96.24 -71.07 6.37
C ILE A 399 96.63 -71.67 4.92
N GLN A 400 97.98 -71.76 4.54
CA GLN A 400 98.67 -72.38 3.30
C GLN A 400 100.30 -72.41 3.22
N LYS A 401 101.06 -73.32 2.45
CA LYS A 401 102.45 -73.23 1.69
C LYS A 401 103.54 -74.44 1.60
N THR A 402 104.49 -74.60 0.57
CA THR A 402 105.57 -75.71 0.31
C THR A 402 106.74 -75.52 -0.82
N GLU A 403 107.83 -76.38 -1.06
CA GLU A 403 109.02 -76.30 -2.08
C GLU A 403 109.93 -77.59 -2.53
N ASP A 404 111.09 -77.52 -3.33
CA ASP A 404 111.90 -78.64 -4.11
C ASP A 404 113.52 -78.59 -4.39
N LYS A 405 114.23 -79.51 -5.20
CA LYS A 405 115.50 -79.40 -6.14
C LYS A 405 116.61 -80.58 -6.41
N MET A 406 117.47 -80.55 -7.52
CA MET A 406 118.93 -81.06 -7.84
C MET A 406 119.43 -82.34 -8.71
N LYS A 407 120.57 -82.32 -9.54
CA LYS A 407 121.48 -83.47 -10.12
C LYS A 407 122.78 -83.14 -11.03
N LYS A 408 123.74 -84.09 -11.41
CA LYS A 408 124.91 -84.03 -12.44
C LYS A 408 125.60 -85.40 -12.94
N THR A 409 126.54 -85.50 -13.96
CA THR A 409 127.40 -86.69 -14.46
C THR A 409 128.67 -86.42 -15.42
N GLU A 410 129.53 -87.42 -15.86
CA GLU A 410 130.94 -87.39 -16.53
C GLU A 410 131.38 -88.61 -17.49
N ASP A 411 132.51 -88.60 -18.30
CA ASP A 411 133.06 -89.70 -19.26
C ASP A 411 134.55 -89.55 -19.89
N GLU A 412 135.24 -90.58 -20.55
CA GLU A 412 136.59 -90.54 -21.33
C GLU A 412 137.16 -91.86 -22.10
N VAL A 413 138.23 -91.78 -22.99
CA VAL A 413 139.36 -92.78 -23.42
C VAL A 413 139.66 -93.16 -24.95
N LYS A 414 140.96 -93.40 -25.41
CA LYS A 414 141.44 -93.81 -26.82
C LYS A 414 142.89 -94.44 -27.02
N ASN A 415 143.24 -95.17 -28.15
CA ASN A 415 144.63 -95.69 -28.56
C ASN A 415 144.95 -95.90 -30.13
N GLN A 416 146.12 -96.45 -30.62
CA GLN A 416 146.54 -96.75 -32.08
C GLN A 416 147.86 -97.62 -32.34
N GLU A 417 148.20 -98.07 -33.61
CA GLU A 417 149.48 -98.81 -34.05
C GLU A 417 149.90 -98.70 -35.60
N ARG A 418 150.74 -99.60 -36.24
CA ARG A 418 151.65 -99.36 -37.44
C ARG A 418 151.73 -100.26 -38.76
N ILE A 419 152.60 -101.31 -38.88
CA ILE A 419 153.74 -101.45 -39.90
C ILE A 419 153.63 -102.28 -41.27
N ALA A 420 154.55 -103.23 -41.63
CA ALA A 420 154.80 -103.98 -42.93
C ALA A 420 155.69 -103.29 -44.05
N TYR A 421 156.00 -103.89 -45.27
CA TYR A 421 155.85 -103.19 -46.61
C TYR A 421 156.36 -103.66 -48.03
N SER A 422 157.62 -103.40 -48.45
CA SER A 422 157.85 -102.69 -49.76
C SER A 422 157.51 -103.37 -51.10
N LEU A 423 158.02 -104.57 -51.43
CA LEU A 423 157.72 -105.23 -52.73
C LEU A 423 156.42 -106.05 -52.70
N GLU A 424 155.98 -106.45 -51.50
CA GLU A 424 154.59 -106.89 -51.31
C GLU A 424 153.61 -105.76 -51.63
N ASN A 425 153.98 -104.50 -51.34
CA ASN A 425 153.12 -103.33 -51.56
C ASN A 425 152.69 -103.17 -53.02
N GLU A 426 153.52 -103.41 -54.04
CA GLU A 426 153.09 -103.19 -55.44
C GLU A 426 152.10 -104.26 -55.93
N MET A 427 152.32 -105.53 -55.59
CA MET A 427 151.32 -106.59 -55.87
C MET A 427 150.09 -106.51 -54.97
N ALA A 428 150.24 -105.98 -53.76
CA ALA A 428 149.11 -105.63 -52.89
C ALA A 428 148.34 -104.41 -53.42
N GLN A 429 149.01 -103.42 -54.01
CA GLN A 429 148.40 -102.20 -54.54
C GLN A 429 147.41 -102.51 -55.67
N PHE A 430 147.79 -103.26 -56.71
CA PHE A 430 146.82 -103.58 -57.77
C PHE A 430 145.64 -104.44 -57.30
N LYS A 431 145.85 -105.33 -56.33
CA LYS A 431 144.74 -106.05 -55.66
C LYS A 431 143.88 -105.11 -54.79
N ALA A 432 144.50 -104.20 -54.06
CA ALA A 432 143.82 -103.20 -53.23
C ALA A 432 143.05 -102.17 -54.08
N GLU A 433 143.53 -101.77 -55.25
CA GLU A 433 142.82 -100.88 -56.18
C GLU A 433 141.56 -101.54 -56.72
N THR A 434 141.64 -102.85 -57.03
CA THR A 434 140.48 -103.65 -57.42
C THR A 434 139.44 -103.76 -56.29
N VAL A 435 139.89 -103.87 -55.03
CA VAL A 435 139.00 -103.87 -53.85
C VAL A 435 138.42 -102.48 -53.58
N LYS A 436 139.24 -101.41 -53.63
CA LYS A 436 138.83 -100.01 -53.49
C LYS A 436 137.70 -99.66 -54.44
N GLN A 437 137.84 -99.98 -55.73
CA GLN A 437 136.82 -99.71 -56.74
C GLN A 437 135.49 -100.41 -56.42
N ARG A 438 135.52 -101.66 -55.94
CA ARG A 438 134.30 -102.35 -55.46
C ARG A 438 133.71 -101.70 -54.21
N THR A 439 134.52 -101.27 -53.24
CA THR A 439 134.00 -100.57 -52.05
C THR A 439 133.42 -99.19 -52.37
N VAL A 440 133.99 -98.46 -53.33
CA VAL A 440 133.45 -97.17 -53.80
C VAL A 440 132.11 -97.35 -54.50
N ILE A 441 131.96 -98.37 -55.36
CA ILE A 441 130.67 -98.69 -56.00
C ILE A 441 129.60 -98.99 -54.93
N TYR A 442 129.91 -99.84 -53.96
CA TYR A 442 128.99 -100.17 -52.86
C TYR A 442 128.64 -98.96 -51.97
N GLN A 443 129.59 -98.05 -51.75
CA GLN A 443 129.32 -96.78 -51.06
C GLN A 443 128.34 -95.90 -51.86
N LEU A 444 128.57 -95.72 -53.16
CA LEU A 444 127.71 -94.90 -54.02
C LEU A 444 126.30 -95.49 -54.19
N GLU A 445 126.15 -96.82 -54.23
CA GLU A 445 124.84 -97.47 -54.21
C GLU A 445 124.09 -97.20 -52.90
N LYS A 446 124.78 -97.31 -51.76
CA LYS A 446 124.23 -97.03 -50.43
C LYS A 446 123.90 -95.54 -50.23
N GLU A 447 124.68 -94.64 -50.81
CA GLU A 447 124.37 -93.20 -50.82
C GLU A 447 123.15 -92.90 -51.70
N ARG A 448 123.02 -93.51 -52.88
CA ARG A 448 121.83 -93.38 -53.73
C ARG A 448 120.56 -93.85 -53.01
N GLU A 449 120.64 -94.93 -52.25
CA GLU A 449 119.54 -95.45 -51.44
C GLU A 449 119.20 -94.51 -50.27
N LYS A 450 120.22 -94.03 -49.54
CA LYS A 450 120.07 -93.03 -48.46
C LYS A 450 119.39 -91.74 -48.93
N TYR A 451 119.86 -91.15 -50.04
CA TYR A 451 119.23 -89.95 -50.60
C TYR A 451 117.82 -90.20 -51.13
N GLY A 452 117.51 -91.42 -51.58
CA GLY A 452 116.15 -91.84 -51.93
C GLY A 452 115.20 -91.86 -50.73
N VAL A 453 115.67 -92.35 -49.58
CA VAL A 453 114.93 -92.32 -48.30
C VAL A 453 114.74 -90.88 -47.82
N GLU A 454 115.81 -90.08 -47.76
CA GLU A 454 115.76 -88.68 -47.31
C GLU A 454 114.78 -87.84 -48.15
N ALA A 455 114.77 -88.02 -49.48
CA ALA A 455 113.82 -87.34 -50.36
C ALA A 455 112.36 -87.76 -50.11
N SER A 456 112.12 -89.02 -49.74
CA SER A 456 110.79 -89.54 -49.39
C SER A 456 110.32 -89.01 -48.02
N GLU A 457 111.22 -88.92 -47.04
CA GLU A 457 110.95 -88.34 -45.72
C GLU A 457 110.60 -86.86 -45.83
N GLN A 458 111.42 -86.06 -46.53
CA GLN A 458 111.14 -84.64 -46.76
C GLN A 458 109.81 -84.41 -47.50
N ARG A 459 109.48 -85.24 -48.49
CA ARG A 459 108.18 -85.18 -49.18
C ARG A 459 107.02 -85.51 -48.25
N THR A 460 107.21 -86.42 -47.30
CA THR A 460 106.20 -86.78 -46.30
C THR A 460 105.98 -85.64 -45.30
N MET A 461 107.06 -85.02 -44.80
CA MET A 461 106.99 -83.85 -43.91
C MET A 461 106.31 -82.64 -44.61
N TYR A 462 106.59 -82.41 -45.90
CA TYR A 462 105.91 -81.36 -46.66
C TYR A 462 104.40 -81.58 -46.77
N LEU A 463 103.95 -82.82 -47.03
CA LEU A 463 102.53 -83.15 -47.09
C LEU A 463 101.84 -82.98 -45.73
N GLN A 464 102.47 -83.42 -44.63
CA GLN A 464 101.98 -83.21 -43.28
C GLN A 464 101.86 -81.71 -42.93
N ALA A 465 102.85 -80.90 -43.29
CA ALA A 465 102.81 -79.44 -43.10
C ALA A 465 101.66 -78.79 -43.92
N MET A 466 101.40 -79.28 -45.14
CA MET A 466 100.29 -78.82 -45.97
C MET A 466 98.92 -79.18 -45.37
N GLU A 467 98.79 -80.33 -44.70
CA GLU A 467 97.58 -80.72 -43.97
C GLU A 467 97.41 -79.91 -42.68
N GLU A 468 98.49 -79.62 -41.94
CA GLU A 468 98.45 -78.70 -40.81
C GLU A 468 97.98 -77.30 -41.20
N VAL A 469 98.45 -76.75 -42.33
CA VAL A 469 97.98 -75.44 -42.84
C VAL A 469 96.48 -75.49 -43.12
N LYS A 470 95.99 -76.50 -43.87
CA LYS A 470 94.54 -76.67 -44.13
C LYS A 470 93.71 -76.78 -42.84
N LEU A 471 94.21 -77.50 -41.83
CA LEU A 471 93.55 -77.62 -40.52
C LEU A 471 93.54 -76.30 -39.74
N ARG A 472 94.55 -75.44 -39.90
CA ARG A 472 94.56 -74.09 -39.32
C ARG A 472 93.63 -73.15 -40.09
N ASP A 473 93.60 -73.22 -41.42
CA ASP A 473 92.68 -72.44 -42.25
C ASP A 473 91.22 -72.79 -41.98
N MET A 474 90.88 -74.08 -41.78
CA MET A 474 89.54 -74.50 -41.36
C MET A 474 89.16 -73.91 -40.00
N LYS A 475 90.05 -73.97 -39.02
CA LYS A 475 89.83 -73.38 -37.69
C LYS A 475 89.71 -71.85 -37.73
N TYR A 476 90.49 -71.19 -38.59
CA TYR A 476 90.40 -69.74 -38.80
C TYR A 476 89.05 -69.36 -39.41
N ASN A 477 88.60 -70.05 -40.47
CA ASN A 477 87.29 -69.81 -41.07
C ASN A 477 86.13 -70.10 -40.09
N GLU A 478 86.24 -71.12 -39.23
CA GLU A 478 85.25 -71.39 -38.19
C GLU A 478 85.22 -70.28 -37.13
N ALA A 479 86.38 -69.76 -36.71
CA ALA A 479 86.48 -68.63 -35.80
C ALA A 479 85.95 -67.33 -36.42
N GLN A 480 86.29 -67.05 -37.68
CA GLN A 480 85.80 -65.91 -38.46
C GLN A 480 84.27 -65.93 -38.56
N LYS A 481 83.69 -67.10 -38.87
CA LYS A 481 82.22 -67.30 -38.91
C LYS A 481 81.58 -67.08 -37.55
N LYS A 482 82.19 -67.57 -36.46
CA LYS A 482 81.73 -67.33 -35.09
C LYS A 482 81.79 -65.83 -34.72
N ILE A 483 82.83 -65.10 -35.14
CA ILE A 483 82.93 -63.65 -34.93
C ILE A 483 81.76 -62.94 -35.62
N SER A 484 81.50 -63.19 -36.91
CA SER A 484 80.38 -62.57 -37.61
C SER A 484 79.00 -62.97 -37.08
N GLU A 485 78.83 -64.19 -36.56
CA GLU A 485 77.62 -64.58 -35.83
C GLU A 485 77.43 -63.82 -34.52
N TRP A 486 78.52 -63.50 -33.79
CA TRP A 486 78.47 -62.68 -32.58
C TRP A 486 78.28 -61.19 -32.88
N GLU A 487 78.88 -60.65 -33.94
CA GLU A 487 78.66 -59.29 -34.43
C GLU A 487 77.20 -59.08 -34.84
N ALA A 488 76.60 -60.04 -35.55
CA ALA A 488 75.19 -60.02 -35.91
C ALA A 488 74.28 -60.02 -34.67
N LYS A 489 74.56 -60.90 -33.69
CA LYS A 489 73.83 -60.93 -32.40
C LYS A 489 73.98 -59.63 -31.61
N LEU A 490 75.18 -59.05 -31.56
CA LEU A 490 75.44 -57.77 -30.89
C LEU A 490 74.63 -56.65 -31.53
N LYS A 491 74.62 -56.56 -32.87
CA LYS A 491 73.84 -55.56 -33.60
C LYS A 491 72.33 -55.73 -33.42
N GLN A 492 71.85 -56.97 -33.36
CA GLN A 492 70.45 -57.29 -33.04
C GLN A 492 70.08 -56.86 -31.60
N GLN A 493 70.96 -57.11 -30.62
CA GLN A 493 70.78 -56.68 -29.23
C GLN A 493 70.82 -55.16 -29.08
N GLN A 494 71.69 -54.46 -29.80
CA GLN A 494 71.73 -53.00 -29.84
C GLN A 494 70.40 -52.43 -30.38
N GLN A 495 69.90 -52.95 -31.50
CA GLN A 495 68.65 -52.48 -32.09
C GLN A 495 67.42 -52.79 -31.20
N LEU A 496 67.42 -53.92 -30.50
CA LEU A 496 66.42 -54.23 -29.47
C LEU A 496 66.47 -53.24 -28.28
N TYR A 497 67.67 -52.93 -27.79
CA TYR A 497 67.86 -51.94 -26.72
C TYR A 497 67.41 -50.54 -27.15
N GLU A 498 67.71 -50.13 -28.39
CA GLU A 498 67.27 -48.85 -28.96
C GLU A 498 65.75 -48.77 -29.13
N SER A 499 65.09 -49.86 -29.57
CA SER A 499 63.63 -49.96 -29.57
C SER A 499 63.06 -49.78 -28.16
N VAL A 500 63.50 -50.60 -27.19
CA VAL A 500 63.01 -50.53 -25.80
C VAL A 500 63.28 -49.15 -25.17
N ARG A 501 64.39 -48.50 -25.51
CA ARG A 501 64.70 -47.12 -25.08
C ARG A 501 63.77 -46.09 -25.72
N SER A 502 63.44 -46.25 -27.00
CA SER A 502 62.44 -45.45 -27.71
C SER A 502 61.05 -45.63 -27.09
N ASP A 503 60.61 -46.87 -26.92
CA ASP A 503 59.31 -47.23 -26.34
C ASP A 503 59.17 -46.69 -24.92
N ARG A 504 60.20 -46.85 -24.07
CA ARG A 504 60.25 -46.26 -22.72
C ARG A 504 60.13 -44.74 -22.75
N ASN A 505 60.79 -44.06 -23.71
CA ASN A 505 60.69 -42.61 -23.84
C ASN A 505 59.29 -42.18 -24.31
N LEU A 506 58.67 -42.93 -25.24
CA LEU A 506 57.31 -42.71 -25.70
C LEU A 506 56.30 -42.89 -24.56
N TYR A 507 56.34 -44.00 -23.82
CA TYR A 507 55.47 -44.20 -22.66
C TYR A 507 55.72 -43.16 -21.56
N SER A 508 56.96 -42.73 -21.34
CA SER A 508 57.26 -41.63 -20.40
C SER A 508 56.67 -40.29 -20.85
N LYS A 509 56.63 -40.01 -22.15
CA LYS A 509 56.00 -38.81 -22.71
C LYS A 509 54.48 -38.88 -22.58
N ASN A 510 53.87 -39.98 -23.04
CA ASN A 510 52.43 -40.21 -22.97
C ASN A 510 51.91 -40.19 -21.53
N LEU A 511 52.71 -40.66 -20.56
CA LEU A 511 52.39 -40.58 -19.13
C LEU A 511 52.37 -39.14 -18.60
N ILE A 512 53.31 -38.29 -19.03
CA ILE A 512 53.32 -36.86 -18.67
C ILE A 512 52.11 -36.16 -19.28
N GLU A 513 51.85 -36.37 -20.58
CA GLU A 513 50.69 -35.79 -21.27
C GLU A 513 49.37 -36.22 -20.61
N SER A 514 49.24 -37.50 -20.24
CA SER A 514 48.08 -38.00 -19.47
C SER A 514 47.97 -37.36 -18.07
N GLN A 515 49.09 -37.08 -17.40
CA GLN A 515 49.10 -36.41 -16.09
C GLN A 515 48.70 -34.93 -16.20
N ASP A 516 49.14 -34.24 -17.24
CA ASP A 516 48.76 -32.85 -17.53
C ASP A 516 47.28 -32.74 -17.92
N GLU A 517 46.76 -33.65 -18.75
CA GLU A 517 45.32 -33.77 -19.03
C GLU A 517 44.51 -34.00 -17.75
N ILE A 518 44.94 -34.93 -16.88
CA ILE A 518 44.31 -35.16 -15.57
C ILE A 518 44.38 -33.89 -14.69
N ALA A 519 45.47 -33.13 -14.73
CA ALA A 519 45.63 -31.89 -14.00
C ALA A 519 44.77 -30.74 -14.57
N GLU A 520 44.53 -30.70 -15.88
CA GLU A 520 43.60 -29.77 -16.51
C GLU A 520 42.14 -30.15 -16.24
N MET A 521 41.78 -31.44 -16.33
CA MET A 521 40.45 -31.93 -15.98
C MET A 521 40.12 -31.70 -14.50
N LYS A 522 41.09 -31.85 -13.59
CA LYS A 522 40.95 -31.45 -12.17
C LYS A 522 40.76 -29.94 -11.98
N ARG A 523 41.36 -29.10 -12.83
CA ARG A 523 41.12 -27.64 -12.84
C ARG A 523 39.71 -27.30 -13.36
N LYS A 524 39.29 -27.89 -14.49
CA LYS A 524 37.94 -27.76 -15.06
C LYS A 524 36.87 -28.22 -14.05
N PHE A 525 37.08 -29.36 -13.39
CA PHE A 525 36.18 -29.86 -12.34
C PHE A 525 36.07 -28.89 -11.16
N LYS A 526 37.17 -28.30 -10.68
CA LYS A 526 37.12 -27.27 -9.61
C LYS A 526 36.34 -26.02 -10.01
N ILE A 527 36.52 -25.54 -11.24
CA ILE A 527 35.78 -24.38 -11.77
C ILE A 527 34.29 -24.71 -11.86
N MET A 528 33.94 -25.87 -12.42
CA MET A 528 32.56 -26.33 -12.54
C MET A 528 31.89 -26.54 -11.17
N ASN A 529 32.60 -27.07 -10.16
CA ASN A 529 32.09 -27.15 -8.79
C ASN A 529 31.83 -25.77 -8.18
N HIS A 530 32.70 -24.78 -8.44
CA HIS A 530 32.47 -23.42 -7.97
C HIS A 530 31.25 -22.76 -8.66
N GLN A 531 31.07 -23.00 -9.97
CA GLN A 531 29.87 -22.58 -10.70
C GLN A 531 28.60 -23.26 -10.17
N ILE A 532 28.66 -24.55 -9.82
CA ILE A 532 27.54 -25.27 -9.18
C ILE A 532 27.20 -24.64 -7.83
N GLU A 533 28.19 -24.29 -7.00
CA GLU A 533 27.92 -23.65 -5.70
C GLU A 533 27.37 -22.22 -5.85
N GLN A 534 27.91 -21.42 -6.77
CA GLN A 534 27.34 -20.11 -7.13
C GLN A 534 25.88 -20.23 -7.59
N LEU A 535 25.56 -21.21 -8.43
CA LEU A 535 24.20 -21.45 -8.91
C LEU A 535 23.25 -21.92 -7.78
N LYS A 536 23.73 -22.72 -6.82
CA LYS A 536 22.96 -23.05 -5.61
C LYS A 536 22.69 -21.82 -4.74
N GLU A 537 23.68 -20.94 -4.55
CA GLU A 537 23.51 -19.69 -3.81
C GLU A 537 22.52 -18.75 -4.52
N GLU A 538 22.61 -18.63 -5.85
CA GLU A 538 21.62 -17.89 -6.65
C GLU A 538 20.20 -18.47 -6.55
N ILE A 539 20.05 -19.80 -6.62
CA ILE A 539 18.75 -20.47 -6.47
C ILE A 539 18.20 -20.21 -5.06
N SER A 540 18.99 -20.42 -4.02
CA SER A 540 18.62 -20.15 -2.63
C SER A 540 18.21 -18.68 -2.43
N ALA A 541 18.94 -17.73 -3.00
CA ALA A 541 18.59 -16.30 -2.95
C ALA A 541 17.26 -16.01 -3.67
N LYS A 542 17.01 -16.64 -4.82
CA LYS A 542 15.76 -16.51 -5.59
C LYS A 542 14.57 -17.18 -4.88
N ASP A 543 14.76 -18.32 -4.25
CA ASP A 543 13.73 -19.00 -3.45
C ASP A 543 13.34 -18.16 -2.22
N ASN A 544 14.33 -17.61 -1.50
CA ASN A 544 14.07 -16.68 -0.40
C ASN A 544 13.32 -15.41 -0.86
N ALA A 545 13.65 -14.88 -2.05
CA ALA A 545 12.93 -13.77 -2.64
C ALA A 545 11.49 -14.14 -3.04
N LEU A 546 11.27 -15.32 -3.63
CA LEU A 546 9.94 -15.84 -3.98
C LEU A 546 9.05 -16.06 -2.75
N VAL A 547 9.61 -16.62 -1.66
CA VAL A 547 8.89 -16.78 -0.39
C VAL A 547 8.48 -15.41 0.18
N LYS A 548 9.36 -14.41 0.11
CA LYS A 548 9.04 -13.05 0.54
C LYS A 548 7.94 -12.41 -0.30
N GLU A 549 8.05 -12.45 -1.64
CA GLU A 549 7.02 -11.96 -2.56
C GLU A 549 5.68 -12.67 -2.33
N HIS A 550 5.67 -13.97 -2.04
CA HIS A 550 4.45 -14.70 -1.71
C HIS A 550 3.78 -14.18 -0.41
N PHE A 551 4.56 -13.86 0.63
CA PHE A 551 4.03 -13.26 1.86
C PHE A 551 3.52 -11.83 1.65
N ASP A 552 4.26 -10.97 0.94
CA ASP A 552 3.82 -9.61 0.65
C ASP A 552 2.60 -9.61 -0.32
N HIS A 553 2.51 -10.53 -1.28
CA HIS A 553 1.30 -10.77 -2.09
C HIS A 553 0.11 -11.16 -1.23
N GLN A 554 0.25 -12.13 -0.31
CA GLN A 554 -0.84 -12.57 0.58
C GLN A 554 -1.32 -11.42 1.48
N LYS A 555 -0.41 -10.56 1.93
CA LYS A 555 -0.70 -9.35 2.72
C LYS A 555 -1.46 -8.31 1.90
N VAL A 556 -1.03 -8.02 0.67
CA VAL A 556 -1.76 -7.14 -0.26
C VAL A 556 -3.13 -7.72 -0.61
N GLN A 557 -3.26 -9.04 -0.79
CA GLN A 557 -4.52 -9.72 -1.06
C GLN A 557 -5.52 -9.55 0.10
N LYS A 558 -5.06 -9.73 1.35
CA LYS A 558 -5.86 -9.46 2.57
C LYS A 558 -6.29 -7.99 2.68
N GLN A 559 -5.38 -7.05 2.40
CA GLN A 559 -5.71 -5.61 2.38
C GLN A 559 -6.75 -5.26 1.31
N ARG A 560 -6.61 -5.81 0.10
CA ARG A 560 -7.58 -5.63 -1.01
C ARG A 560 -8.95 -6.21 -0.65
N GLU A 561 -9.00 -7.33 0.07
CA GLU A 561 -10.23 -7.95 0.53
C GLU A 561 -10.91 -7.14 1.65
N GLN A 562 -10.14 -6.62 2.61
CA GLN A 562 -10.64 -5.68 3.61
C GLN A 562 -11.22 -4.41 2.95
N GLN A 563 -10.48 -3.78 2.03
CA GLN A 563 -10.96 -2.62 1.28
C GLN A 563 -12.22 -2.92 0.45
N ARG A 564 -12.32 -4.12 -0.14
CA ARG A 564 -13.53 -4.56 -0.86
C ARG A 564 -14.74 -4.68 0.08
N ASN A 565 -14.54 -5.14 1.30
CA ASN A 565 -15.59 -5.22 2.32
C ASN A 565 -16.00 -3.82 2.82
N GLU A 566 -15.05 -2.91 3.01
CA GLU A 566 -15.31 -1.51 3.36
C GLU A 566 -16.07 -0.77 2.24
N ILE A 567 -15.66 -0.92 0.97
CA ILE A 567 -16.39 -0.39 -0.20
C ILE A 567 -17.82 -0.95 -0.26
N SER A 568 -18.00 -2.25 0.02
CA SER A 568 -19.33 -2.88 0.03
C SER A 568 -20.22 -2.35 1.16
N ARG A 569 -19.65 -2.10 2.34
CA ARG A 569 -20.33 -1.43 3.46
C ARG A 569 -20.73 0.00 3.11
N MET A 570 -19.82 0.77 2.51
CA MET A 570 -20.09 2.16 2.11
C MET A 570 -21.14 2.25 1.00
N LYS A 571 -21.14 1.34 0.01
CA LYS A 571 -22.21 1.24 -0.99
C LYS A 571 -23.57 0.94 -0.38
N ARG A 572 -23.64 0.07 0.64
CA ARG A 572 -24.90 -0.18 1.35
C ARG A 572 -25.39 1.05 2.13
N LEU A 573 -24.48 1.79 2.77
CA LEU A 573 -24.82 3.03 3.47
C LEU A 573 -25.27 4.15 2.50
N LEU A 574 -24.66 4.25 1.32
CA LEU A 574 -25.12 5.17 0.27
C LEU A 574 -26.54 4.84 -0.17
N GLY A 575 -26.84 3.59 -0.58
CA GLY A 575 -28.20 3.22 -0.96
C GLY A 575 -29.24 3.42 0.16
N GLN A 576 -28.86 3.20 1.42
CA GLN A 576 -29.72 3.51 2.57
C GLN A 576 -29.95 5.01 2.77
N ASN A 577 -28.99 5.87 2.44
CA ASN A 577 -29.15 7.32 2.45
C ASN A 577 -29.98 7.80 1.24
N ASP A 578 -29.78 7.23 0.05
CA ASP A 578 -30.57 7.55 -1.15
C ASP A 578 -32.06 7.19 -0.93
N ASP A 579 -32.32 6.04 -0.30
CA ASP A 579 -33.65 5.63 0.18
C ASP A 579 -34.28 6.61 1.18
N ILE A 580 -33.47 7.32 1.99
CA ILE A 580 -33.94 8.35 2.94
C ILE A 580 -34.19 9.66 2.20
N ILE A 581 -33.29 10.05 1.29
CA ILE A 581 -33.43 11.24 0.44
C ILE A 581 -34.72 11.13 -0.37
N HIS A 582 -34.99 10.01 -1.04
CA HIS A 582 -36.23 9.81 -1.80
C HIS A 582 -37.50 9.90 -0.93
N LYS A 583 -37.45 9.45 0.33
CA LYS A 583 -38.56 9.62 1.29
C LYS A 583 -38.75 11.07 1.70
N GLN A 584 -37.66 11.80 1.95
CA GLN A 584 -37.71 13.23 2.27
C GLN A 584 -38.20 14.06 1.08
N ASP A 585 -37.75 13.74 -0.14
CA ASP A 585 -38.18 14.39 -1.38
C ASP A 585 -39.68 14.18 -1.64
N ALA A 586 -40.22 13.00 -1.35
CA ALA A 586 -41.64 12.71 -1.43
C ALA A 586 -42.45 13.54 -0.41
N GLU A 587 -41.96 13.66 0.84
CA GLU A 587 -42.62 14.45 1.87
C GLU A 587 -42.51 15.96 1.62
N ILE A 588 -41.40 16.45 1.07
CA ILE A 588 -41.25 17.85 0.62
C ILE A 588 -42.26 18.16 -0.49
N ARG A 589 -42.46 17.25 -1.46
CA ARG A 589 -43.49 17.40 -2.51
C ARG A 589 -44.90 17.40 -1.92
N ARG A 590 -45.18 16.53 -0.93
CA ARG A 590 -46.44 16.47 -0.20
C ARG A 590 -46.73 17.79 0.52
N LEU A 591 -45.78 18.27 1.34
CA LEU A 591 -45.89 19.53 2.07
C LEU A 591 -46.03 20.73 1.13
N ALA A 592 -45.26 20.79 0.03
CA ALA A 592 -45.40 21.85 -0.97
C ALA A 592 -46.79 21.85 -1.65
N SER A 593 -47.38 20.68 -1.89
CA SER A 593 -48.76 20.57 -2.41
C SER A 593 -49.81 21.03 -1.38
N MET A 594 -49.58 20.74 -0.09
CA MET A 594 -50.45 21.20 1.00
C MET A 594 -50.37 22.72 1.18
N ILE A 595 -49.16 23.31 1.17
CA ILE A 595 -48.96 24.76 1.27
C ILE A 595 -49.72 25.48 0.15
N ARG A 596 -49.57 25.05 -1.12
CA ARG A 596 -50.32 25.65 -2.24
C ARG A 596 -51.84 25.60 -2.04
N ARG A 597 -52.37 24.49 -1.52
CA ARG A 597 -53.80 24.37 -1.24
C ARG A 597 -54.23 25.30 -0.11
N MET A 598 -53.43 25.46 0.94
CA MET A 598 -53.69 26.43 2.02
C MET A 598 -53.60 27.89 1.52
N ASP A 599 -52.68 28.21 0.60
CA ASP A 599 -52.57 29.52 -0.03
C ASP A 599 -53.80 29.83 -0.91
N GLU A 600 -54.29 28.84 -1.65
CA GLU A 600 -55.53 28.93 -2.44
C GLU A 600 -56.76 29.11 -1.53
N GLU A 601 -56.89 28.29 -0.47
CA GLU A 601 -57.94 28.41 0.55
C GLU A 601 -57.93 29.82 1.18
N ALA A 602 -56.77 30.32 1.64
CA ALA A 602 -56.63 31.66 2.22
C ALA A 602 -56.99 32.77 1.22
N LEU A 603 -56.65 32.60 -0.06
CA LEU A 603 -56.99 33.54 -1.12
C LEU A 603 -58.50 33.51 -1.47
N THR A 604 -59.20 32.38 -1.28
CA THR A 604 -60.67 32.33 -1.36
C THR A 604 -61.33 33.02 -0.16
N GLN A 605 -60.93 32.70 1.08
CA GLN A 605 -61.44 33.35 2.29
C GLN A 605 -61.26 34.87 2.28
N ARG A 606 -60.13 35.36 1.74
CA ARG A 606 -59.89 36.79 1.58
C ARG A 606 -60.89 37.45 0.61
N LYS A 607 -61.24 36.80 -0.51
CA LYS A 607 -62.25 37.32 -1.45
C LYS A 607 -63.64 37.37 -0.81
N GLU A 608 -64.00 36.37 -0.01
CA GLU A 608 -65.26 36.34 0.75
C GLU A 608 -65.30 37.47 1.79
N TYR A 609 -64.19 37.68 2.52
CA TYR A 609 -64.06 38.81 3.45
C TYR A 609 -64.17 40.17 2.77
N ASP A 610 -63.50 40.35 1.62
CA ASP A 610 -63.59 41.57 0.81
C ASP A 610 -65.03 41.77 0.26
N GLN A 611 -65.76 40.70 -0.09
CA GLN A 611 -67.18 40.77 -0.45
C GLN A 611 -68.05 41.22 0.73
N VAL A 612 -67.88 40.63 1.92
CA VAL A 612 -68.61 41.02 3.14
C VAL A 612 -68.34 42.47 3.55
N ILE A 613 -67.13 42.99 3.32
CA ILE A 613 -66.83 44.43 3.46
C ILE A 613 -67.66 45.27 2.49
N ASN A 614 -67.69 44.90 1.20
CA ASN A 614 -68.47 45.64 0.21
C ASN A 614 -69.98 45.63 0.52
N GLU A 615 -70.53 44.48 0.94
CA GLU A 615 -71.93 44.39 1.38
C GLU A 615 -72.21 45.25 2.62
N ARG A 616 -71.32 45.20 3.64
CA ARG A 616 -71.39 46.06 4.83
C ARG A 616 -71.43 47.54 4.47
N ASP A 617 -70.59 47.97 3.53
CA ASP A 617 -70.46 49.39 3.17
C ASP A 617 -71.59 49.88 2.27
N ILE A 618 -72.15 49.00 1.41
CA ILE A 618 -73.41 49.24 0.70
C ILE A 618 -74.57 49.39 1.70
N LEU A 619 -74.72 48.45 2.63
CA LEU A 619 -75.78 48.47 3.65
C LEU A 619 -75.63 49.67 4.61
N GLY A 620 -74.41 50.01 5.02
CA GLY A 620 -74.11 51.21 5.81
C GLY A 620 -74.50 52.50 5.07
N THR A 621 -74.18 52.59 3.77
CA THR A 621 -74.59 53.72 2.92
C THR A 621 -76.12 53.80 2.78
N GLN A 622 -76.81 52.67 2.66
CA GLN A 622 -78.28 52.63 2.64
C GLN A 622 -78.89 53.06 3.99
N LEU A 623 -78.30 52.60 5.11
CA LEU A 623 -78.76 52.93 6.46
C LEU A 623 -78.60 54.43 6.75
N ILE A 624 -77.49 55.05 6.34
CA ILE A 624 -77.27 56.51 6.45
C ILE A 624 -78.36 57.25 5.69
N ARG A 625 -78.57 56.94 4.39
CA ARG A 625 -79.63 57.56 3.58
C ARG A 625 -81.02 57.40 4.18
N ARG A 626 -81.33 56.23 4.75
CA ARG A 626 -82.61 55.97 5.44
C ARG A 626 -82.76 56.77 6.74
N ASN A 627 -81.67 56.99 7.48
CA ASN A 627 -81.67 57.87 8.65
C ASN A 627 -81.85 59.35 8.26
N ASP A 628 -81.23 59.80 7.15
CA ASP A 628 -81.42 61.15 6.61
C ASP A 628 -82.86 61.37 6.13
N GLU A 629 -83.44 60.39 5.41
CA GLU A 629 -84.85 60.36 5.01
C GLU A 629 -85.78 60.45 6.25
N LEU A 630 -85.50 59.68 7.30
CA LEU A 630 -86.27 59.70 8.56
C LEU A 630 -86.14 61.04 9.30
N ALA A 631 -84.94 61.62 9.38
CA ALA A 631 -84.71 62.93 10.01
C ALA A 631 -85.49 64.04 9.28
N LEU A 632 -85.48 64.03 7.95
CA LEU A 632 -86.24 64.96 7.12
C LEU A 632 -87.76 64.77 7.31
N LEU A 633 -88.23 63.53 7.44
CA LEU A 633 -89.62 63.23 7.78
C LEU A 633 -90.01 63.72 9.19
N TYR A 634 -89.14 63.59 10.20
CA TYR A 634 -89.39 64.10 11.55
C TYR A 634 -89.48 65.63 11.60
N GLU A 635 -88.58 66.35 10.93
CA GLU A 635 -88.69 67.82 10.84
C GLU A 635 -89.94 68.25 10.05
N LYS A 636 -90.30 67.53 8.97
CA LYS A 636 -91.55 67.77 8.23
C LYS A 636 -92.79 67.55 9.12
N LEU A 637 -92.81 66.48 9.91
CA LEU A 637 -93.88 66.19 10.88
C LEU A 637 -93.97 67.30 11.95
N LYS A 638 -92.84 67.74 12.48
CA LYS A 638 -92.72 68.81 13.48
C LYS A 638 -93.20 70.17 12.94
N ILE A 639 -92.88 70.50 11.69
CA ILE A 639 -93.41 71.68 10.99
C ILE A 639 -94.93 71.57 10.78
N GLN A 640 -95.43 70.40 10.37
CA GLN A 640 -96.87 70.14 10.20
C GLN A 640 -97.63 70.23 11.53
N GLN A 641 -97.11 69.66 12.62
CA GLN A 641 -97.68 69.79 13.96
C GLN A 641 -97.66 71.23 14.48
N SER A 642 -96.58 72.00 14.23
CA SER A 642 -96.53 73.43 14.57
C SER A 642 -97.59 74.23 13.80
N THR A 643 -97.78 73.91 12.51
CA THR A 643 -98.79 74.54 11.65
C THR A 643 -100.21 74.17 12.07
N LEU A 644 -100.45 72.90 12.40
CA LEU A 644 -101.74 72.42 12.90
C LEU A 644 -102.12 73.11 14.21
N ARG A 645 -101.23 73.15 15.21
CA ARG A 645 -101.47 73.84 16.48
C ARG A 645 -101.76 75.34 16.33
N LYS A 646 -101.11 76.01 15.37
CA LYS A 646 -101.41 77.40 15.01
C LYS A 646 -102.81 77.53 14.37
N GLY A 647 -103.18 76.61 13.49
CA GLY A 647 -104.50 76.55 12.88
C GLY A 647 -105.61 76.25 13.89
N GLU A 648 -105.39 75.30 14.81
CA GLU A 648 -106.30 74.96 15.92
C GLU A 648 -106.53 76.18 16.83
N ALA A 649 -105.47 76.89 17.22
CA ALA A 649 -105.57 78.12 18.02
C ALA A 649 -106.33 79.24 17.28
N GLN A 650 -106.04 79.46 16.00
CA GLN A 650 -106.76 80.44 15.17
C GLN A 650 -108.23 80.06 14.99
N TYR A 651 -108.53 78.77 14.79
CA TYR A 651 -109.90 78.28 14.69
C TYR A 651 -110.67 78.46 16.01
N ALA A 652 -110.05 78.14 17.15
CA ALA A 652 -110.64 78.36 18.47
C ALA A 652 -110.95 79.86 18.72
N MET A 653 -110.04 80.77 18.33
CA MET A 653 -110.31 82.21 18.36
C MET A 653 -111.51 82.59 17.48
N ARG A 654 -111.62 82.06 16.25
CA ARG A 654 -112.75 82.34 15.37
C ARG A 654 -114.08 81.72 15.84
N VAL A 655 -114.04 80.62 16.59
CA VAL A 655 -115.23 80.05 17.25
C VAL A 655 -115.71 80.95 18.39
N GLU A 656 -114.80 81.53 19.18
CA GLU A 656 -115.17 82.49 20.23
C GLU A 656 -115.60 83.86 19.64
N ASP A 657 -114.96 84.36 18.57
CA ASP A 657 -115.47 85.51 17.79
C ASP A 657 -116.92 85.25 17.34
N LEU A 658 -117.19 84.08 16.76
CA LEU A 658 -118.54 83.68 16.34
C LEU A 658 -119.52 83.58 17.52
N ARG A 659 -119.06 83.19 18.71
CA ARG A 659 -119.87 83.16 19.93
C ARG A 659 -120.21 84.57 20.41
N LEU A 660 -119.22 85.48 20.43
CA LEU A 660 -119.38 86.89 20.77
C LEU A 660 -120.32 87.60 19.79
N LEU A 661 -120.15 87.40 18.48
CA LEU A 661 -121.10 87.89 17.47
C LEU A 661 -122.51 87.29 17.67
N LYS A 662 -122.64 85.98 17.93
CA LYS A 662 -123.93 85.36 18.28
C LYS A 662 -124.52 85.87 19.59
N MET A 663 -123.74 86.40 20.53
CA MET A 663 -124.24 87.12 21.70
C MET A 663 -124.72 88.51 21.29
N LYS A 664 -123.90 89.33 20.64
CA LYS A 664 -124.30 90.69 20.26
C LYS A 664 -125.47 90.72 19.27
N VAL A 665 -125.63 89.74 18.39
CA VAL A 665 -126.84 89.56 17.57
C VAL A 665 -128.08 89.30 18.43
N ARG A 666 -127.99 88.45 19.47
CA ARG A 666 -129.10 88.23 20.41
C ARG A 666 -129.39 89.47 21.25
N ASP A 667 -128.38 90.23 21.65
CA ASP A 667 -128.56 91.48 22.39
C ASP A 667 -129.22 92.55 21.50
N LEU A 668 -128.75 92.72 20.26
CA LEU A 668 -129.40 93.59 19.25
C LEU A 668 -130.84 93.14 18.93
N GLN A 669 -131.12 91.83 18.94
CA GLN A 669 -132.49 91.32 18.81
C GLN A 669 -133.36 91.69 20.04
N ARG A 670 -132.82 91.64 21.27
CA ARG A 670 -133.54 92.16 22.46
C ARG A 670 -133.74 93.67 22.38
N GLU A 671 -132.71 94.43 22.02
CA GLU A 671 -132.79 95.89 21.81
C GLU A 671 -133.89 96.23 20.77
N ALA A 672 -133.96 95.50 19.66
CA ALA A 672 -134.99 95.66 18.64
C ALA A 672 -136.40 95.26 19.13
N VAL A 673 -136.54 94.21 19.95
CA VAL A 673 -137.82 93.84 20.57
C VAL A 673 -138.28 94.91 21.57
N ILE A 674 -137.37 95.45 22.39
CA ILE A 674 -137.66 96.52 23.36
C ILE A 674 -138.06 97.81 22.62
N ALA A 675 -137.35 98.17 21.55
CA ALA A 675 -137.73 99.29 20.69
C ALA A 675 -139.13 99.06 20.08
N LYS A 676 -139.43 97.84 19.62
CA LYS A 676 -140.73 97.50 19.03
C LYS A 676 -141.87 97.48 20.06
N SER A 677 -141.64 97.11 21.33
CA SER A 677 -142.64 97.29 22.39
C SER A 677 -142.83 98.76 22.75
N ASN A 678 -141.77 99.58 22.71
CA ASN A 678 -141.88 101.02 22.93
C ASN A 678 -142.70 101.71 21.82
N VAL A 679 -142.67 101.19 20.58
CA VAL A 679 -143.57 101.66 19.50
C VAL A 679 -145.05 101.44 19.83
N VAL A 680 -145.43 100.36 20.52
CA VAL A 680 -146.83 100.15 20.95
C VAL A 680 -147.27 101.24 21.94
N ASN A 681 -146.36 101.70 22.80
CA ASN A 681 -146.63 102.80 23.72
C ASN A 681 -146.74 104.16 23.01
N VAL A 682 -146.31 104.33 21.75
CA VAL A 682 -146.39 105.62 21.04
C VAL A 682 -147.84 106.09 20.85
N ASP A 683 -148.77 105.19 20.52
CA ASP A 683 -150.19 105.57 20.36
C ASP A 683 -150.96 105.65 21.69
N GLY A 684 -150.40 105.12 22.77
CA GLY A 684 -150.78 105.49 24.14
C GLY A 684 -150.32 106.93 24.43
N LEU A 685 -149.02 107.16 24.32
CA LEU A 685 -148.37 108.47 24.51
C LEU A 685 -148.95 109.58 23.62
N LYS A 686 -149.46 109.32 22.41
CA LYS A 686 -150.20 110.33 21.61
C LYS A 686 -151.57 110.68 22.22
N ARG A 687 -152.31 109.69 22.71
CA ARG A 687 -153.60 109.92 23.39
C ARG A 687 -153.37 110.62 24.71
N ASP A 688 -152.36 110.20 25.47
CA ASP A 688 -151.93 110.86 26.69
C ASP A 688 -151.39 112.27 26.40
N LEU A 689 -150.67 112.51 25.29
CA LEU A 689 -150.24 113.85 24.88
C LEU A 689 -151.43 114.74 24.53
N MET A 690 -152.46 114.23 23.84
CA MET A 690 -153.68 114.99 23.54
C MET A 690 -154.51 115.26 24.81
N HIS A 691 -154.66 114.25 25.67
CA HIS A 691 -155.35 114.38 26.96
C HIS A 691 -154.59 115.34 27.88
N LYS A 692 -153.27 115.21 27.97
CA LYS A 692 -152.37 116.12 28.71
C LYS A 692 -152.23 117.47 28.04
N ASN A 693 -152.50 117.67 26.74
CA ASN A 693 -152.61 119.03 26.17
C ASN A 693 -153.93 119.69 26.56
N LYS A 694 -155.03 118.92 26.62
CA LYS A 694 -156.33 119.41 27.10
C LYS A 694 -156.28 119.73 28.61
N GLU A 695 -155.69 118.84 29.40
CA GLU A 695 -155.40 119.09 30.81
C GLU A 695 -154.36 120.20 30.98
N LEU A 696 -153.28 120.28 30.18
CA LEU A 696 -152.32 121.39 30.25
C LEU A 696 -152.94 122.72 29.82
N LEU A 697 -154.03 122.75 29.06
CA LEU A 697 -154.78 123.97 28.81
C LEU A 697 -155.60 124.37 30.05
N GLN A 698 -156.32 123.42 30.66
CA GLN A 698 -157.07 123.64 31.90
C GLN A 698 -156.14 124.00 33.07
N GLU A 699 -155.06 123.25 33.24
CA GLU A 699 -153.96 123.47 34.17
C GLU A 699 -153.09 124.66 33.76
N LYS A 700 -153.10 125.20 32.53
CA LYS A 700 -152.50 126.54 32.28
C LYS A 700 -153.38 127.66 32.83
N THR A 701 -154.71 127.54 32.73
CA THR A 701 -155.62 128.44 33.47
C THR A 701 -155.51 128.26 34.98
N LYS A 702 -155.32 127.03 35.47
CA LYS A 702 -155.24 126.71 36.91
C LYS A 702 -153.87 127.04 37.51
N VAL A 703 -152.76 126.68 36.85
CA VAL A 703 -151.40 127.13 37.19
C VAL A 703 -151.27 128.65 37.09
N LYS A 704 -152.06 129.36 36.27
CA LYS A 704 -152.08 130.82 36.37
C LYS A 704 -152.62 131.35 37.72
N ALA A 705 -153.39 130.56 38.45
CA ALA A 705 -153.78 130.83 39.84
C ALA A 705 -152.89 130.12 40.88
N LEU A 706 -152.35 128.93 40.57
CA LEU A 706 -151.50 128.14 41.48
C LEU A 706 -150.00 128.51 41.41
N SER A 707 -149.57 129.30 40.42
CA SER A 707 -148.27 129.98 40.40
C SER A 707 -148.17 131.10 41.44
N GLU A 708 -149.30 131.52 42.01
CA GLU A 708 -149.35 132.39 43.19
C GLU A 708 -149.30 131.58 44.50
N GLU A 709 -149.52 130.25 44.47
CA GLU A 709 -149.54 129.38 45.66
C GLU A 709 -148.28 128.50 45.86
N LEU A 710 -147.45 128.26 44.83
CA LEU A 710 -146.20 127.51 44.97
C LEU A 710 -144.94 128.35 44.74
N GLU A 711 -144.75 129.30 45.64
CA GLU A 711 -143.41 129.78 45.98
C GLU A 711 -142.54 128.62 46.51
N ASN A 712 -141.53 128.26 45.71
CA ASN A 712 -140.32 127.51 46.09
C ASN A 712 -140.40 125.98 46.33
N PRO A 713 -139.26 125.26 46.23
CA PRO A 713 -139.23 123.80 45.97
C PRO A 713 -138.38 122.99 46.97
N MET A 714 -138.17 121.68 46.73
CA MET A 714 -136.94 120.87 46.99
C MET A 714 -137.18 119.41 46.49
N ASN A 715 -136.28 118.68 45.80
CA ASN A 715 -134.90 118.18 46.09
C ASN A 715 -134.88 116.94 47.06
N VAL A 716 -133.94 115.96 47.05
CA VAL A 716 -132.67 115.76 46.31
C VAL A 716 -132.09 114.29 46.38
N HIS A 717 -131.34 113.85 45.33
CA HIS A 717 -130.27 112.80 45.22
C HIS A 717 -130.45 111.39 45.90
N ARG A 718 -129.55 110.37 45.80
CA ARG A 718 -128.10 110.28 46.18
C ARG A 718 -127.39 108.99 45.67
N TRP A 719 -126.05 108.99 45.57
CA TRP A 719 -125.16 107.85 45.21
C TRP A 719 -124.54 107.10 46.41
N ARG A 720 -123.96 105.90 46.19
CA ARG A 720 -122.72 105.45 46.87
C ARG A 720 -121.89 104.40 46.09
N LYS A 721 -120.62 104.25 46.49
CA LYS A 721 -119.58 103.31 46.01
C LYS A 721 -119.19 102.34 47.16
N LEU A 722 -118.56 101.20 46.86
CA LEU A 722 -117.92 100.29 47.82
C LEU A 722 -116.77 99.50 47.16
N GLU A 723 -115.87 98.93 47.98
CA GLU A 723 -114.64 98.22 47.58
C GLU A 723 -114.49 96.90 48.37
N GLY A 724 -113.59 96.00 47.95
CA GLY A 724 -113.25 94.76 48.67
C GLY A 724 -112.07 94.02 48.02
N SER A 725 -111.28 93.29 48.83
CA SER A 725 -110.00 92.67 48.43
C SER A 725 -109.99 91.13 48.60
N ASP A 726 -109.04 90.47 47.92
CA ASP A 726 -109.05 89.03 47.60
C ASP A 726 -108.21 88.14 48.57
N PRO A 727 -108.77 87.04 49.11
CA PRO A 727 -108.03 86.04 49.90
C PRO A 727 -107.12 85.06 49.12
N ALA A 728 -107.26 84.91 47.80
CA ALA A 728 -106.77 83.73 47.06
C ALA A 728 -105.23 83.58 46.92
N THR A 729 -104.44 84.60 47.28
CA THR A 729 -103.00 84.64 46.95
C THR A 729 -102.09 83.80 47.85
N TYR A 730 -102.44 83.59 49.13
CA TYR A 730 -101.54 82.92 50.09
C TYR A 730 -101.45 81.39 49.86
N GLU A 731 -102.57 80.72 49.60
CA GLU A 731 -102.58 79.28 49.30
C GLU A 731 -101.76 78.95 48.03
N MET A 732 -101.83 79.82 47.03
CA MET A 732 -101.09 79.70 45.77
C MET A 732 -99.57 79.65 46.02
N ILE A 733 -99.07 80.47 46.95
CA ILE A 733 -97.63 80.55 47.29
C ILE A 733 -97.15 79.28 48.00
N GLN A 734 -97.91 78.75 48.97
CA GLN A 734 -97.56 77.49 49.63
C GLN A 734 -97.56 76.30 48.65
N LYS A 735 -98.47 76.30 47.68
CA LYS A 735 -98.55 75.29 46.61
C LYS A 735 -97.35 75.35 45.66
N ILE A 736 -96.84 76.54 45.38
CA ILE A 736 -95.61 76.73 44.60
C ILE A 736 -94.38 76.21 45.37
N GLN A 737 -94.22 76.58 46.65
CA GLN A 737 -93.06 76.15 47.45
C GLN A 737 -92.98 74.62 47.63
N THR A 738 -94.12 73.97 47.90
CA THR A 738 -94.19 72.50 48.05
C THR A 738 -93.94 71.76 46.73
N LEU A 739 -94.30 72.33 45.59
CA LEU A 739 -93.93 71.82 44.27
C LEU A 739 -92.45 72.04 43.96
N GLN A 740 -91.87 73.20 44.33
CA GLN A 740 -90.44 73.49 44.16
C GLN A 740 -89.55 72.50 44.95
N GLN A 741 -89.85 72.24 46.22
CA GLN A 741 -89.10 71.23 47.00
C GLN A 741 -89.20 69.82 46.39
N ARG A 742 -90.38 69.46 45.87
CA ARG A 742 -90.60 68.16 45.21
C ARG A 742 -89.89 68.06 43.85
N LEU A 743 -89.73 69.19 43.15
CA LEU A 743 -88.95 69.30 41.91
C LEU A 743 -87.44 69.17 42.20
N ILE A 744 -86.92 69.93 43.18
CA ILE A 744 -85.51 69.88 43.61
C ILE A 744 -85.11 68.44 43.94
N LYS A 745 -85.90 67.75 44.77
CA LYS A 745 -85.63 66.35 45.12
C LYS A 745 -85.69 65.38 43.94
N LYS A 746 -86.46 65.69 42.88
CA LYS A 746 -86.45 64.91 41.64
C LYS A 746 -85.27 65.25 40.72
N THR A 747 -84.76 66.48 40.72
CA THR A 747 -83.49 66.78 40.05
C THR A 747 -82.30 66.14 40.77
N GLU A 748 -82.32 66.05 42.10
CA GLU A 748 -81.33 65.30 42.88
C GLU A 748 -81.34 63.80 42.51
N GLU A 749 -82.51 63.14 42.54
CA GLU A 749 -82.64 61.73 42.09
C GLU A 749 -82.20 61.50 40.63
N VAL A 750 -82.35 62.49 39.75
CA VAL A 750 -81.89 62.40 38.35
C VAL A 750 -80.37 62.52 38.28
N VAL A 751 -79.76 63.48 38.99
CA VAL A 751 -78.30 63.63 39.06
C VAL A 751 -77.63 62.40 39.69
N GLU A 752 -78.20 61.81 40.74
CA GLU A 752 -77.72 60.55 41.30
C GLU A 752 -77.77 59.40 40.28
N LYS A 753 -78.83 59.33 39.47
CA LYS A 753 -78.98 58.31 38.42
C LYS A 753 -78.06 58.56 37.23
N ASP A 754 -77.86 59.80 36.81
CA ASP A 754 -76.93 60.14 35.74
C ASP A 754 -75.48 59.88 36.15
N MET A 755 -75.12 60.13 37.42
CA MET A 755 -73.81 59.74 37.98
C MET A 755 -73.65 58.22 38.03
N LEU A 756 -74.69 57.48 38.42
CA LEU A 756 -74.70 56.00 38.36
C LEU A 756 -74.59 55.48 36.91
N ILE A 757 -75.28 56.11 35.95
CA ILE A 757 -75.19 55.75 34.53
C ILE A 757 -73.77 56.03 34.01
N GLN A 758 -73.19 57.20 34.28
CA GLN A 758 -71.80 57.50 33.91
C GLN A 758 -70.80 56.53 34.54
N GLU A 759 -71.00 56.11 35.80
CA GLU A 759 -70.15 55.08 36.40
C GLU A 759 -70.33 53.71 35.71
N LYS A 760 -71.56 53.29 35.40
CA LYS A 760 -71.81 52.02 34.70
C LYS A 760 -71.36 52.07 33.24
N GLU A 761 -71.44 53.20 32.56
CA GLU A 761 -70.89 53.41 31.22
C GLU A 761 -69.36 53.42 31.23
N ARG A 762 -68.72 54.07 32.22
CA ARG A 762 -67.27 53.99 32.43
C ARG A 762 -66.83 52.55 32.69
N LEU A 763 -67.49 51.85 33.61
CA LEU A 763 -67.23 50.43 33.90
C LEU A 763 -67.50 49.53 32.69
N TYR A 764 -68.54 49.79 31.91
CA TYR A 764 -68.84 49.05 30.68
C TYR A 764 -67.79 49.32 29.59
N LEU A 765 -67.33 50.56 29.42
CA LEU A 765 -66.26 50.91 28.49
C LEU A 765 -64.89 50.37 28.94
N GLU A 766 -64.63 50.31 30.24
CA GLU A 766 -63.44 49.67 30.81
C GLU A 766 -63.50 48.15 30.63
N LEU A 767 -64.62 47.48 30.98
CA LEU A 767 -64.81 46.05 30.69
C LEU A 767 -64.73 45.77 29.20
N LYS A 768 -65.32 46.59 28.32
CA LYS A 768 -65.29 46.40 26.87
C LYS A 768 -63.89 46.62 26.29
N LYS A 769 -63.10 47.55 26.83
CA LYS A 769 -61.66 47.71 26.52
C LYS A 769 -60.81 46.57 27.07
N ILE A 770 -61.19 45.95 28.20
CA ILE A 770 -60.53 44.77 28.75
C ILE A 770 -60.88 43.54 27.91
N LEU A 771 -62.15 43.30 27.57
CA LEU A 771 -62.60 42.19 26.71
C LEU A 771 -61.98 42.29 25.30
N ALA A 772 -61.96 43.49 24.70
CA ALA A 772 -61.30 43.71 23.41
C ALA A 772 -59.76 43.70 23.47
N ARG A 773 -59.18 43.57 24.67
CA ARG A 773 -57.74 43.32 24.90
C ARG A 773 -57.44 41.92 25.42
N GLN A 774 -58.45 41.18 25.87
CA GLN A 774 -58.34 39.77 26.16
C GLN A 774 -58.34 39.04 24.81
N PRO A 775 -57.26 38.32 24.46
CA PRO A 775 -57.31 37.45 23.30
C PRO A 775 -58.40 36.39 23.52
N GLY A 776 -59.18 36.09 22.47
CA GLY A 776 -60.11 34.94 22.49
C GLY A 776 -59.34 33.64 22.79
N PRO A 777 -60.01 32.57 23.24
CA PRO A 777 -59.34 31.38 23.79
C PRO A 777 -58.22 30.82 22.88
N GLU A 778 -58.46 30.72 21.57
CA GLU A 778 -57.47 30.30 20.57
C GLU A 778 -56.26 31.24 20.50
N VAL A 779 -56.49 32.56 20.52
CA VAL A 779 -55.43 33.59 20.49
C VAL A 779 -54.71 33.65 21.84
N ALA A 780 -55.37 33.29 22.95
CA ALA A 780 -54.77 33.21 24.28
C ALA A 780 -53.83 32.00 24.39
N GLU A 781 -54.24 30.87 23.82
CA GLU A 781 -53.43 29.66 23.69
C GLU A 781 -52.24 29.88 22.75
N GLN A 782 -52.46 30.52 21.59
CA GLN A 782 -51.39 30.99 20.71
C GLN A 782 -50.44 31.97 21.42
N LEU A 783 -50.94 32.92 22.22
CA LEU A 783 -50.09 33.82 23.01
C LEU A 783 -49.29 33.09 24.09
N SER A 784 -49.84 32.03 24.68
CA SER A 784 -49.11 31.15 25.61
C SER A 784 -47.97 30.43 24.90
N VAL A 785 -48.25 29.83 23.74
CA VAL A 785 -47.24 29.19 22.87
C VAL A 785 -46.17 30.20 22.44
N TYR A 786 -46.56 31.37 21.92
CA TYR A 786 -45.61 32.40 21.49
C TYR A 786 -44.84 33.02 22.67
N GLN A 787 -45.42 33.18 23.86
CA GLN A 787 -44.65 33.58 25.05
C GLN A 787 -43.66 32.49 25.46
N SER A 788 -44.03 31.21 25.40
CA SER A 788 -43.12 30.10 25.65
C SER A 788 -41.97 30.11 24.64
N SER A 789 -42.27 30.15 23.33
CA SER A 789 -41.28 30.25 22.26
C SER A 789 -40.41 31.51 22.37
N LEU A 790 -40.95 32.67 22.77
CA LEU A 790 -40.17 33.90 22.98
C LEU A 790 -39.26 33.79 24.21
N LYS A 791 -39.71 33.09 25.27
CA LYS A 791 -38.94 32.82 26.49
C LYS A 791 -37.83 31.79 26.25
N GLU A 792 -38.08 30.80 25.40
CA GLU A 792 -37.07 29.86 24.90
C GLU A 792 -36.10 30.52 23.93
N LYS A 793 -36.57 31.31 22.95
CA LYS A 793 -35.69 32.08 22.06
C LYS A 793 -34.89 33.12 22.82
N GLY A 794 -35.44 33.72 23.87
CA GLY A 794 -34.73 34.59 24.80
C GLY A 794 -33.69 33.85 25.65
N ARG A 795 -33.95 32.60 26.05
CA ARG A 795 -32.94 31.71 26.66
C ARG A 795 -31.86 31.30 25.67
N GLN A 796 -32.22 30.91 24.44
CA GLN A 796 -31.28 30.57 23.37
C GLN A 796 -30.42 31.78 22.97
N MET A 797 -30.99 32.99 22.93
CA MET A 797 -30.26 34.24 22.67
C MET A 797 -29.32 34.59 23.82
N LYS A 798 -29.72 34.41 25.08
CA LYS A 798 -28.82 34.57 26.24
C LYS A 798 -27.73 33.50 26.27
N ALA A 799 -28.05 32.26 25.92
CA ALA A 799 -27.08 31.17 25.78
C ALA A 799 -26.06 31.48 24.68
N MET A 800 -26.51 31.86 23.47
CA MET A 800 -25.64 32.30 22.38
C MET A 800 -24.83 33.55 22.75
N ALA A 801 -25.37 34.48 23.54
CA ALA A 801 -24.60 35.62 24.05
C ALA A 801 -23.52 35.20 25.06
N SER A 802 -23.80 34.23 25.95
CA SER A 802 -22.79 33.66 26.84
C SER A 802 -21.76 32.78 26.10
N GLU A 803 -22.18 32.03 25.08
CA GLU A 803 -21.29 31.25 24.21
C GLU A 803 -20.42 32.19 23.38
N LEU A 804 -20.95 33.30 22.85
CA LEU A 804 -20.19 34.33 22.15
C LEU A 804 -19.20 35.07 23.07
N ASN A 805 -19.60 35.39 24.31
CA ASN A 805 -18.67 35.92 25.31
C ASN A 805 -17.58 34.90 25.68
N MET A 806 -17.92 33.61 25.78
CA MET A 806 -16.95 32.53 26.00
C MET A 806 -15.99 32.39 24.80
N TYR A 807 -16.49 32.45 23.57
CA TYR A 807 -15.64 32.44 22.37
C TYR A 807 -14.76 33.70 22.28
N GLN A 808 -15.23 34.87 22.71
CA GLN A 808 -14.40 36.07 22.83
C GLN A 808 -13.33 35.92 23.93
N ALA A 809 -13.64 35.27 25.05
CA ALA A 809 -12.66 34.92 26.07
C ALA A 809 -11.61 33.93 25.52
N GLN A 810 -12.03 32.83 24.88
CA GLN A 810 -11.15 31.85 24.24
C GLN A 810 -10.30 32.47 23.12
N VAL A 811 -10.85 33.38 22.31
CA VAL A 811 -10.07 34.11 21.29
C VAL A 811 -9.02 35.03 21.92
N ASN A 812 -9.29 35.61 23.09
CA ASN A 812 -8.30 36.41 23.82
C ASN A 812 -7.26 35.53 24.55
N GLU A 813 -7.66 34.37 25.06
CA GLU A 813 -6.78 33.34 25.62
C GLU A 813 -5.85 32.76 24.53
N TYR A 814 -6.38 32.42 23.35
CA TYR A 814 -5.57 32.00 22.20
C TYR A 814 -4.66 33.11 21.67
N LYS A 815 -5.06 34.40 21.72
CA LYS A 815 -4.12 35.50 21.41
C LYS A 815 -2.98 35.56 22.42
N TYR A 816 -3.27 35.43 23.71
CA TYR A 816 -2.25 35.39 24.76
C TYR A 816 -1.34 34.18 24.61
N GLU A 817 -1.89 33.01 24.26
CA GLU A 817 -1.15 31.78 24.00
C GLU A 817 -0.28 31.89 22.74
N ILE A 818 -0.77 32.52 21.68
CA ILE A 818 0.01 32.83 20.47
C ILE A 818 1.13 33.83 20.79
N GLU A 819 0.88 34.86 21.61
CA GLU A 819 1.93 35.77 22.08
C GLU A 819 2.97 35.04 22.94
N ARG A 820 2.54 34.16 23.84
CA ARG A 820 3.41 33.33 24.70
C ARG A 820 4.30 32.43 23.84
N LEU A 821 3.70 31.65 22.95
CA LEU A 821 4.41 30.78 22.00
C LEU A 821 5.31 31.60 21.04
N THR A 822 4.94 32.82 20.68
CA THR A 822 5.78 33.72 19.87
C THR A 822 7.01 34.20 20.66
N ARG A 823 6.86 34.53 21.95
CA ARG A 823 7.99 34.89 22.83
C ARG A 823 8.88 33.67 23.09
N GLU A 824 8.30 32.51 23.37
CA GLU A 824 9.04 31.24 23.52
C GLU A 824 9.79 30.88 22.22
N LEU A 825 9.18 31.04 21.05
CA LEU A 825 9.82 30.85 19.75
C LEU A 825 10.94 31.87 19.49
N GLN A 826 10.77 33.13 19.92
CA GLN A 826 11.82 34.15 19.83
C GLN A 826 13.00 33.82 20.76
N ASP A 827 12.76 33.32 21.96
CA ASP A 827 13.83 32.92 22.89
C ASP A 827 14.49 31.60 22.51
N VAL A 828 13.77 30.64 21.91
CA VAL A 828 14.36 29.45 21.28
C VAL A 828 15.21 29.86 20.07
N LYS A 829 14.74 30.79 19.23
CA LYS A 829 15.57 31.36 18.15
C LYS A 829 16.80 32.08 18.70
N ARG A 830 16.66 32.87 19.78
CA ARG A 830 17.77 33.56 20.45
C ARG A 830 18.82 32.56 20.93
N LYS A 831 18.41 31.53 21.69
CA LYS A 831 19.27 30.44 22.17
C LYS A 831 19.91 29.66 21.02
N TYR A 832 19.17 29.40 19.94
CA TYR A 832 19.72 28.74 18.73
C TYR A 832 20.76 29.61 18.02
N TYR A 833 20.54 30.92 17.88
CA TYR A 833 21.53 31.83 17.30
C TYR A 833 22.73 32.05 18.23
N GLU A 834 22.53 32.09 19.54
CA GLU A 834 23.61 32.12 20.55
C GLU A 834 24.44 30.84 20.51
N GLN A 835 23.81 29.66 20.49
CA GLN A 835 24.48 28.37 20.33
C GLN A 835 25.22 28.30 18.99
N LYS A 836 24.57 28.64 17.88
CA LYS A 836 25.19 28.64 16.55
C LYS A 836 26.36 29.62 16.47
N ARG A 837 26.27 30.80 17.10
CA ARG A 837 27.38 31.76 17.23
C ARG A 837 28.51 31.21 18.11
N ARG A 838 28.19 30.42 19.13
CA ARG A 838 29.17 29.75 20.00
C ARG A 838 29.85 28.58 19.28
N GLU A 839 29.14 27.89 18.39
CA GLU A 839 29.67 26.85 17.50
C GLU A 839 30.52 27.42 16.36
N THR A 840 30.15 28.58 15.79
CA THR A 840 31.05 29.28 14.84
C THR A 840 32.27 29.83 15.54
N LEU A 841 32.13 30.47 16.72
CA LEU A 841 33.30 30.91 17.51
C LEU A 841 34.18 29.73 17.95
N ALA A 842 33.61 28.57 18.26
CA ALA A 842 34.38 27.37 18.56
C ALA A 842 35.17 26.88 17.32
N ARG A 843 34.57 26.90 16.12
CA ARG A 843 35.29 26.59 14.87
C ARG A 843 36.32 27.63 14.49
N GLU A 844 36.02 28.92 14.67
CA GLU A 844 36.96 30.01 14.45
C GLU A 844 38.17 29.85 15.40
N MET A 845 37.95 29.44 16.64
CA MET A 845 39.02 29.07 17.59
C MET A 845 39.76 27.78 17.19
N GLU A 846 39.09 26.72 16.74
CA GLU A 846 39.75 25.49 16.23
C GLU A 846 40.56 25.74 14.94
N GLU A 847 40.10 26.66 14.09
CA GLU A 847 40.80 27.11 12.89
C GLU A 847 41.97 28.04 13.25
N GLU A 848 41.82 28.96 14.20
CA GLU A 848 42.92 29.77 14.73
C GLU A 848 43.97 28.93 15.46
N GLU A 849 43.61 27.93 16.28
CA GLU A 849 44.58 26.98 16.87
C GLU A 849 45.28 26.16 15.78
N ASN A 850 44.56 25.74 14.73
CA ASN A 850 45.17 25.10 13.56
C ASN A 850 46.15 26.02 12.81
N ILE A 851 45.84 27.30 12.71
CA ILE A 851 46.68 28.31 12.04
C ILE A 851 47.89 28.66 12.92
N LEU A 852 47.74 28.81 14.24
CA LEU A 852 48.85 28.97 15.17
C LEU A 852 49.76 27.73 15.21
N GLY A 853 49.20 26.52 15.24
CA GLY A 853 49.98 25.27 15.18
C GLY A 853 50.79 25.16 13.89
N LYS A 854 50.18 25.49 12.74
CA LYS A 854 50.88 25.54 11.43
C LYS A 854 51.89 26.69 11.37
N SER A 855 51.65 27.81 12.05
CA SER A 855 52.58 28.94 12.17
C SER A 855 53.82 28.58 13.01
N GLN A 856 53.62 27.98 14.19
CA GLN A 856 54.73 27.54 15.07
C GLN A 856 55.57 26.44 14.39
N ALA A 857 54.95 25.48 13.71
CA ALA A 857 55.67 24.48 12.92
C ALA A 857 56.54 25.11 11.81
N ARG A 858 56.02 26.14 11.12
CA ARG A 858 56.77 26.86 10.07
C ARG A 858 57.91 27.71 10.63
N SER A 859 57.70 28.32 11.79
CA SER A 859 58.71 29.06 12.54
C SER A 859 59.87 28.16 12.99
N GLN A 860 59.57 27.00 13.59
CA GLN A 860 60.59 26.02 13.99
C GLN A 860 61.36 25.44 12.78
N ALA A 861 60.69 25.23 11.64
CA ALA A 861 61.35 24.79 10.41
C ALA A 861 62.36 25.83 9.86
N GLN A 862 62.03 27.14 9.93
CA GLN A 862 62.97 28.20 9.53
C GLN A 862 64.11 28.38 10.54
N ALA A 863 63.86 28.22 11.84
CA ALA A 863 64.90 28.21 12.86
C ALA A 863 65.91 27.06 12.65
N ALA A 864 65.44 25.88 12.25
CA ALA A 864 66.28 24.72 11.98
C ALA A 864 67.19 24.87 10.74
N GLN A 865 66.74 25.60 9.70
CA GLN A 865 67.57 25.83 8.50
C GLN A 865 68.70 26.84 8.74
N ASN A 866 68.51 27.83 9.62
CA ASN A 866 69.48 28.88 9.90
C ASN A 866 70.67 28.42 10.79
N ALA A 867 70.73 27.15 11.19
CA ALA A 867 71.73 26.60 12.11
C ALA A 867 72.83 25.75 11.43
N THR A 868 73.07 25.90 10.12
CA THR A 868 74.16 25.19 9.41
C THR A 868 75.27 26.13 8.96
N THR A 869 76.44 25.99 9.59
CA THR A 869 77.63 26.81 9.33
C THR A 869 78.38 26.36 8.07
N ARG A 870 78.59 27.29 7.13
CA ARG A 870 79.64 27.20 6.10
C ARG A 870 80.41 28.51 6.00
N PHE A 871 81.72 28.42 6.23
CA PHE A 871 82.68 29.51 5.99
C PHE A 871 82.93 29.67 4.48
N THR A 872 83.02 30.92 3.98
CA THR A 872 83.99 31.37 2.96
C THR A 872 83.84 32.87 2.66
N GLY A 873 84.94 33.54 2.29
CA GLY A 873 84.96 34.76 1.47
C GLY A 873 84.29 36.03 2.03
N GLY A 874 85.10 37.01 2.45
CA GLY A 874 84.58 38.34 2.83
C GLY A 874 84.33 39.28 1.62
N GLY A 875 83.61 40.38 1.86
CA GLY A 875 83.46 41.46 0.87
C GLY A 875 82.16 42.26 0.96
N PHE A 876 82.24 43.46 1.55
CA PHE A 876 81.44 44.66 1.28
C PHE A 876 80.02 44.56 0.64
N ALA A 877 79.01 44.85 1.48
CA ALA A 877 78.25 46.11 1.46
C ALA A 877 76.99 46.34 0.57
N ILE A 878 75.98 46.93 1.24
CA ILE A 878 74.98 47.95 0.80
C ILE A 878 73.63 47.49 0.18
N LYS A 879 72.57 48.09 0.76
CA LYS A 879 71.14 48.13 0.40
C LYS A 879 70.33 46.85 0.60
#